data_AF-A0A814AX92-F1
#
_entry.id   AF-A0A814AX92-F1
#
_cell.length_a   1.000
_cell.length_b   1.000
_cell.length_c   1.000
_cell.angle_alpha   90.00
_cell.angle_beta   90.00
_cell.angle_gamma   90.00
#
_symmetry.space_group_name_H-M   'P 1'
#
loop_
_entity.id
_entity.type
_entity.pdbx_description
1 polymer ?
#
loop_
_entity_poly.entity_id
_entity_poly.type
_entity_poly.pdbx_seq_one_letter_code
_entity_poly.pdbx_strand_id
1 'polypeptide(L)'
;MTFGESLYKIVSHYSQFYFVAIASILGTGILGLPVTLSDSGFRPFIISFLICYFVQVLTIFFFTEVLQKAYYRNVENLQLSDKDNAPIHMEKDELPTYGSDYDLAARQAHFWDSTINYKSTLYSKYCLIFGLFLIYFLSSLFLSIHITMGGDNPLIINICKSIKPKKFFFQYNDNETSLIPTKILYLLFILLNLLTLTWIYTSYKDIFKLKRKCLATVFFYSLVLTKFQEHERSNMVNQSLKRLLYVSLFVLSNIISILPGLTIKSLNITLNIYFRIFFIYLTILPWCESVTFLFFNEMKFRFIKKKFITKKNPDLQQRIGTQYGEFVELRDMVVPSRGDVESSVPLMLNDNGDHDITTTMKYYARQSNKVDTIKQCLPNLHSLGELLLPCFLRQLFTLTVLLSLLCLLVSYALAGSQAFTTLFHVNYIKMIPVFCWTWTFVIIFLHSFIQPIISVLTFLKGTLFTGTVVVTLLVGLKVQNPVTNDYKAIGDSFLMSTIALGGLMNVMPLMFSKLKQTRDEIIGFNVALFLGLTTCVILNILWCWSILAIVPQRSTCLSNNLNESIQMVFNLLNESQIKGQCIYSPSLQRAELNGEISTVPLSKILETDDYKFFQYVSFIVQLFIVISISVSFMTMGSALHHTIKGVVDSFWNPTIEAETSLTKYGNIFQYITVRRIIQCIFSLIIFSIVFGIAMSNPKGFKSILEQAGSLFQNIEMGIFLAIMIYKVTATEYRRYVLPFQLPQWFITFQWIIPIYFGFAVIYDIYHIVWHYLK
;
A
#
# COMPACT_ATOMS: atom_id res chain seq x y z
N MET A 1 -26.79 -16.52 11.84
CA MET A 1 -25.59 -15.70 11.50
C MET A 1 -25.83 -14.35 12.14
N THR A 2 -24.97 -13.74 12.96
CA THR A 2 -23.79 -12.98 12.50
C THR A 2 -22.90 -12.44 13.63
N PHE A 3 -22.82 -13.04 14.83
CA PHE A 3 -21.82 -12.56 15.82
C PHE A 3 -20.38 -12.84 15.34
N GLY A 4 -20.12 -14.05 14.84
CA GLY A 4 -18.79 -14.44 14.33
C GLY A 4 -18.36 -13.75 13.03
N GLU A 5 -19.28 -13.46 12.10
CA GLU A 5 -18.95 -12.74 10.85
C GLU A 5 -18.71 -11.24 11.08
N SER A 6 -19.39 -10.65 12.07
CA SER A 6 -19.12 -9.28 12.53
C SER A 6 -17.75 -9.19 13.22
N LEU A 7 -17.47 -10.12 14.15
CA LEU A 7 -16.20 -10.18 14.87
C LEU A 7 -15.01 -10.36 13.91
N TYR A 8 -15.11 -11.24 12.91
CA TYR A 8 -14.04 -11.46 11.93
C TYR A 8 -13.76 -10.21 11.08
N LYS A 9 -14.81 -9.51 10.63
CA LYS A 9 -14.64 -8.24 9.90
C LYS A 9 -14.01 -7.18 10.79
N ILE A 10 -14.43 -7.07 12.04
CA ILE A 10 -13.91 -6.07 12.99
C ILE A 10 -12.43 -6.34 13.29
N VAL A 11 -12.06 -7.58 13.64
CA VAL A 11 -10.67 -7.98 13.89
C VAL A 11 -9.81 -7.78 12.64
N SER A 12 -10.36 -8.06 11.45
CA SER A 12 -9.64 -7.83 10.18
C SER A 12 -9.32 -6.36 9.92
N HIS A 13 -10.17 -5.40 10.32
CA HIS A 13 -9.91 -3.97 10.08
C HIS A 13 -8.86 -3.42 11.07
N TYR A 14 -8.97 -3.74 12.36
CA TYR A 14 -7.96 -3.28 13.34
C TYR A 14 -6.58 -3.87 13.09
N SER A 15 -6.53 -5.13 12.67
CA SER A 15 -5.28 -5.77 12.25
C SER A 15 -4.66 -5.06 11.04
N GLN A 16 -5.46 -4.66 10.05
CA GLN A 16 -4.99 -3.82 8.95
C GLN A 16 -4.44 -2.49 9.45
N PHE A 17 -5.10 -1.82 10.40
CA PHE A 17 -4.63 -0.54 10.90
C PHE A 17 -3.29 -0.65 11.62
N TYR A 18 -3.16 -1.66 12.48
CA TYR A 18 -1.93 -2.00 13.17
C TYR A 18 -0.78 -2.24 12.19
N PHE A 19 -0.99 -3.07 11.15
CA PHE A 19 0.05 -3.35 10.17
C PHE A 19 0.40 -2.12 9.33
N VAL A 20 -0.58 -1.33 8.88
CA VAL A 20 -0.29 -0.11 8.10
C VAL A 20 0.53 0.88 8.94
N ALA A 21 0.24 1.03 10.23
CA ALA A 21 1.05 1.86 11.13
C ALA A 21 2.50 1.37 11.22
N ILE A 22 2.70 0.04 11.35
CA ILE A 22 4.03 -0.56 11.30
C ILE A 22 4.72 -0.29 9.95
N ALA A 23 3.99 -0.41 8.85
CA ALA A 23 4.53 -0.17 7.50
C ALA A 23 5.12 1.24 7.38
N SER A 24 4.39 2.24 7.89
CA SER A 24 4.77 3.65 7.78
C SER A 24 5.96 4.04 8.67
N ILE A 25 6.08 3.45 9.86
CA ILE A 25 7.08 3.83 10.87
C ILE A 25 8.36 3.00 10.75
N LEU A 26 8.21 1.69 10.55
CA LEU A 26 9.33 0.75 10.64
C LEU A 26 10.38 0.97 9.53
N GLY A 27 9.95 1.44 8.35
CA GLY A 27 10.84 1.66 7.20
C GLY A 27 11.93 2.69 7.46
N THR A 28 11.58 3.87 7.98
CA THR A 28 12.55 4.96 8.25
C THR A 28 13.46 4.63 9.43
N GLY A 29 12.90 4.02 10.49
CA GLY A 29 13.66 3.65 11.69
C GLY A 29 14.80 2.68 11.42
N ILE A 30 14.56 1.61 10.63
CA ILE A 30 15.59 0.58 10.35
C ILE A 30 16.79 1.15 9.59
N LEU A 31 16.55 2.08 8.66
CA LEU A 31 17.55 2.51 7.70
C LEU A 31 18.53 3.52 8.28
N GLY A 32 18.01 4.57 8.91
CA GLY A 32 18.85 5.69 9.34
C GLY A 32 19.22 5.70 10.82
N LEU A 33 18.42 5.10 11.72
CA LEU A 33 18.71 5.18 13.16
C LEU A 33 20.08 4.60 13.52
N PRO A 34 20.50 3.40 13.06
CA PRO A 34 21.77 2.85 13.53
C PRO A 34 22.99 3.59 12.97
N VAL A 35 22.85 4.30 11.84
CA VAL A 35 23.94 5.09 11.25
C VAL A 35 24.25 6.32 12.11
N THR A 36 23.24 6.95 12.71
CA THR A 36 23.42 8.12 13.58
C THR A 36 23.96 7.79 14.98
N LEU A 37 24.12 6.50 15.29
CA LEU A 37 24.70 6.03 16.55
C LEU A 37 26.23 5.90 16.51
N SER A 38 26.86 6.21 15.38
CA SER A 38 28.32 6.23 15.22
C SER A 38 28.99 7.11 16.28
N ASP A 39 28.40 8.26 16.59
CA ASP A 39 28.93 9.22 17.56
C ASP A 39 28.14 9.28 18.87
N SER A 40 26.80 9.21 18.85
CA SER A 40 25.99 9.37 20.07
C SER A 40 25.99 8.14 20.98
N GLY A 41 26.05 6.94 20.39
CA GLY A 41 25.88 5.68 21.11
C GLY A 41 24.44 5.40 21.56
N PHE A 42 24.29 4.39 22.40
CA PHE A 42 22.98 3.80 22.69
C PHE A 42 22.15 4.59 23.71
N ARG A 43 22.78 5.13 24.77
CA ARG A 43 22.05 5.80 25.87
C ARG A 43 21.42 7.13 25.45
N PRO A 44 22.13 8.06 24.77
CA PRO A 44 21.54 9.31 24.33
C PRO A 44 20.39 9.08 23.33
N PHE A 45 20.56 8.09 22.46
CA PHE A 45 19.51 7.63 21.56
C PHE A 45 18.25 7.17 22.30
N ILE A 46 18.36 6.25 23.27
CA ILE A 46 17.16 5.76 24.01
C ILE A 46 16.38 6.90 24.64
N ILE A 47 17.07 7.82 25.32
CA ILE A 47 16.41 8.93 26.02
C ILE A 47 15.63 9.78 25.01
N SER A 48 16.29 10.19 23.94
CA SER A 48 15.68 11.01 22.88
C SER A 48 14.51 10.28 22.20
N PHE A 49 14.70 9.01 21.87
CA PHE A 49 13.71 8.19 21.17
C PHE A 49 12.46 7.91 22.01
N LEU A 50 12.60 7.70 23.32
CA LEU A 50 11.47 7.52 24.24
C LEU A 50 10.67 8.81 24.46
N ILE A 51 11.34 9.97 24.54
CA ILE A 51 10.65 11.27 24.58
C ILE A 51 9.86 11.45 23.29
N CYS A 52 10.47 11.17 22.12
CA CYS A 52 9.79 11.23 20.84
C CYS A 52 8.56 10.32 20.79
N TYR A 53 8.69 9.08 21.27
CA TYR A 53 7.57 8.13 21.36
C TYR A 53 6.39 8.72 22.14
N PHE A 54 6.62 9.31 23.32
CA PHE A 54 5.56 9.92 24.11
C PHE A 54 4.84 11.04 23.35
N VAL A 55 5.59 11.93 22.69
CA VAL A 55 5.01 13.03 21.91
C VAL A 55 4.25 12.53 20.67
N GLN A 56 4.73 11.46 20.04
CA GLN A 56 4.05 10.82 18.91
C GLN A 56 2.74 10.15 19.33
N VAL A 57 2.69 9.52 20.51
CA VAL A 57 1.45 8.99 21.09
C VAL A 57 0.42 10.10 21.28
N LEU A 58 0.82 11.24 21.88
CA LEU A 58 -0.06 12.41 22.01
C LEU A 58 -0.59 12.86 20.65
N THR A 59 0.29 12.90 19.66
CA THR A 59 -0.06 13.35 18.30
C THR A 59 -1.13 12.46 17.65
N ILE A 60 -1.05 11.14 17.81
CA ILE A 60 -2.10 10.21 17.33
C ILE A 60 -3.47 10.60 17.88
N PHE A 61 -3.58 10.82 19.19
CA PHE A 61 -4.86 11.14 19.82
C PHE A 61 -5.42 12.49 19.35
N PHE A 62 -4.58 13.53 19.35
CA PHE A 62 -5.03 14.86 18.91
C PHE A 62 -5.36 14.89 17.42
N PHE A 63 -4.62 14.17 16.58
CA PHE A 63 -4.94 14.11 15.16
C PHE A 63 -6.22 13.33 14.87
N THR A 64 -6.51 12.27 15.63
CA THR A 64 -7.81 11.59 15.54
C THR A 64 -8.96 12.54 15.91
N GLU A 65 -8.79 13.43 16.89
CA GLU A 65 -9.79 14.47 17.18
C GLU A 65 -9.97 15.44 16.00
N VAL A 66 -8.87 15.89 15.41
CA VAL A 66 -8.87 16.75 14.21
C VAL A 66 -9.62 16.08 13.05
N LEU A 67 -9.35 14.79 12.78
CA LEU A 67 -10.00 14.02 11.72
C LEU A 67 -11.50 13.84 11.97
N GLN A 68 -11.90 13.55 13.21
CA GLN A 68 -13.32 13.45 13.57
C GLN A 68 -14.05 14.77 13.32
N LYS A 69 -13.56 15.91 13.84
CA LYS A 69 -14.23 17.20 13.62
C LYS A 69 -14.25 17.61 12.15
N ALA A 70 -13.19 17.29 11.41
CA ALA A 70 -13.16 17.53 9.97
C ALA A 70 -14.23 16.74 9.21
N TYR A 71 -14.41 15.47 9.58
CA TYR A 71 -15.48 14.64 9.02
C TYR A 71 -16.87 15.24 9.28
N TYR A 72 -17.18 15.61 10.52
CA TYR A 72 -18.50 16.14 10.86
C TYR A 72 -18.82 17.47 10.17
N ARG A 73 -17.82 18.35 10.02
CA ARG A 73 -18.00 19.61 9.29
C ARG A 73 -18.25 19.39 7.80
N ASN A 74 -17.57 18.44 7.18
CA ASN A 74 -17.84 18.09 5.77
C ASN A 74 -19.28 17.56 5.60
N VAL A 75 -19.75 16.73 6.53
CA VAL A 75 -21.14 16.24 6.52
C VAL A 75 -22.15 17.37 6.67
N GLU A 76 -21.89 18.35 7.55
CA GLU A 76 -22.76 19.51 7.72
C GLU A 76 -22.80 20.41 6.47
N ASN A 77 -21.64 20.71 5.87
CA ASN A 77 -21.57 21.51 4.64
C ASN A 77 -22.39 20.89 3.50
N LEU A 78 -22.39 19.55 3.39
CA LEU A 78 -23.22 18.83 2.43
C LEU A 78 -24.72 18.97 2.72
N GLN A 79 -25.11 18.89 4.00
CA GLN A 79 -26.52 19.07 4.38
C GLN A 79 -27.02 20.50 4.12
N LEU A 80 -26.16 21.50 4.27
CA LEU A 80 -26.48 22.90 3.96
C LEU A 80 -26.60 23.12 2.44
N SER A 81 -25.67 22.59 1.65
CA SER A 81 -25.74 22.68 0.18
C SER A 81 -26.97 21.97 -0.42
N ASP A 82 -27.43 20.88 0.20
CA ASP A 82 -28.69 20.22 -0.18
C ASP A 82 -29.93 21.07 0.14
N LYS A 83 -29.90 21.88 1.20
CA LYS A 83 -31.01 22.76 1.60
C LYS A 83 -31.14 23.98 0.69
N ASP A 84 -30.02 24.56 0.27
CA ASP A 84 -30.02 25.71 -0.64
C ASP A 84 -30.41 25.33 -2.07
N ASN A 85 -30.27 24.04 -2.44
CA ASN A 85 -30.67 23.49 -3.73
C ASN A 85 -32.03 22.76 -3.71
N ALA A 86 -32.71 22.73 -2.57
CA ALA A 86 -34.09 22.25 -2.50
C ALA A 86 -35.01 23.35 -3.08
N PRO A 87 -35.90 23.05 -4.04
CA PRO A 87 -36.91 24.01 -4.46
C PRO A 87 -37.71 24.47 -3.23
N ILE A 88 -37.72 25.78 -3.01
CA ILE A 88 -38.55 26.44 -1.99
C ILE A 88 -40.00 26.20 -2.40
N HIS A 89 -40.62 25.17 -1.82
CA HIS A 89 -42.05 24.90 -1.62
C HIS A 89 -42.31 23.38 -1.65
N MET A 90 -42.13 22.71 -0.52
CA MET A 90 -42.93 21.56 -0.12
C MET A 90 -42.97 21.52 1.40
N GLU A 91 -44.13 21.82 1.96
CA GLU A 91 -44.38 21.73 3.41
C GLU A 91 -45.10 20.41 3.72
N LYS A 92 -44.42 19.61 4.56
CA LYS A 92 -44.84 18.54 5.49
C LYS A 92 -46.14 17.74 5.28
N ASP A 93 -45.91 16.44 4.98
CA ASP A 93 -46.46 15.16 5.51
C ASP A 93 -48.01 14.94 5.55
N GLU A 94 -48.58 13.79 5.14
CA GLU A 94 -48.57 12.49 5.84
C GLU A 94 -48.97 11.24 4.98
N LEU A 95 -48.74 10.06 5.56
CA LEU A 95 -48.80 8.67 5.05
C LEU A 95 -50.11 8.21 4.35
N PRO A 96 -50.00 7.33 3.32
CA PRO A 96 -51.07 6.40 2.94
C PRO A 96 -51.00 5.08 3.74
N THR A 97 -52.15 4.63 4.23
CA THR A 97 -52.37 3.32 4.85
C THR A 97 -52.39 2.17 3.85
N TYR A 98 -51.57 1.16 4.16
CA TYR A 98 -51.62 -0.28 3.84
C TYR A 98 -52.30 -0.78 2.54
N GLY A 99 -51.46 -1.31 1.65
CA GLY A 99 -51.84 -2.20 0.55
C GLY A 99 -50.76 -3.23 0.23
N SER A 100 -50.88 -4.43 0.81
CA SER A 100 -50.28 -5.71 0.39
C SER A 100 -48.76 -5.72 0.02
N ASP A 101 -47.92 -5.76 1.05
CA ASP A 101 -46.44 -5.83 1.04
C ASP A 101 -45.79 -7.01 0.28
N TYR A 102 -46.56 -7.99 -0.19
CA TYR A 102 -46.00 -9.24 -0.72
C TYR A 102 -45.40 -9.13 -2.13
N ASP A 103 -45.91 -8.20 -2.96
CA ASP A 103 -45.50 -8.10 -4.37
C ASP A 103 -44.27 -7.19 -4.57
N LEU A 104 -44.01 -6.30 -3.61
CA LEU A 104 -42.90 -5.34 -3.62
C LEU A 104 -41.56 -5.98 -3.23
N ALA A 105 -41.57 -6.86 -2.22
CA ALA A 105 -40.39 -7.61 -1.79
C ALA A 105 -39.88 -8.57 -2.87
N ALA A 106 -40.79 -9.19 -3.65
CA ALA A 106 -40.44 -10.10 -4.73
C ALA A 106 -39.73 -9.38 -5.90
N ARG A 107 -40.19 -8.16 -6.26
CA ARG A 107 -39.58 -7.37 -7.36
C ARG A 107 -38.24 -6.74 -6.96
N GLN A 108 -38.10 -6.28 -5.71
CA GLN A 108 -36.81 -5.82 -5.19
C GLN A 108 -35.79 -6.97 -5.14
N ALA A 109 -36.18 -8.15 -4.65
CA ALA A 109 -35.30 -9.32 -4.62
C ALA A 109 -34.78 -9.69 -6.02
N HIS A 110 -35.65 -9.67 -7.05
CA HIS A 110 -35.26 -10.00 -8.42
C HIS A 110 -34.27 -8.99 -9.05
N PHE A 111 -34.43 -7.68 -8.78
CA PHE A 111 -33.52 -6.65 -9.29
C PHE A 111 -32.14 -6.72 -8.61
N TRP A 112 -32.09 -6.91 -7.30
CA TRP A 112 -30.84 -7.08 -6.56
C TRP A 112 -30.12 -8.36 -6.95
N ASP A 113 -30.84 -9.46 -7.19
CA ASP A 113 -30.25 -10.74 -7.60
C ASP A 113 -29.59 -10.65 -8.99
N SER A 114 -30.21 -9.95 -9.95
CA SER A 114 -29.63 -9.76 -11.30
C SER A 114 -28.36 -8.88 -11.31
N THR A 115 -28.34 -7.82 -10.51
CA THR A 115 -27.23 -6.85 -10.49
C THR A 115 -26.04 -7.37 -9.69
N ILE A 116 -26.30 -8.11 -8.60
CA ILE A 116 -25.27 -8.72 -7.75
C ILE A 116 -24.66 -9.95 -8.45
N ASN A 117 -25.46 -10.79 -9.14
CA ASN A 117 -24.93 -11.92 -9.91
C ASN A 117 -23.99 -11.45 -11.03
N TYR A 118 -24.32 -10.35 -11.72
CA TYR A 118 -23.46 -9.82 -12.78
C TYR A 118 -22.11 -9.32 -12.24
N LYS A 119 -22.09 -8.55 -11.16
CA LYS A 119 -20.85 -8.03 -10.56
C LYS A 119 -19.99 -9.12 -9.90
N SER A 120 -20.62 -10.08 -9.21
CA SER A 120 -19.92 -11.21 -8.59
C SER A 120 -19.30 -12.16 -9.63
N THR A 121 -20.01 -12.44 -10.72
CA THR A 121 -19.45 -13.23 -11.83
C THR A 121 -18.34 -12.49 -12.58
N LEU A 122 -18.42 -11.16 -12.74
CA LEU A 122 -17.32 -10.37 -13.30
C LEU A 122 -16.07 -10.43 -12.41
N TYR A 123 -16.24 -10.22 -11.10
CA TYR A 123 -15.14 -10.24 -10.13
C TYR A 123 -14.44 -11.60 -10.08
N SER A 124 -15.22 -12.69 -10.04
CA SER A 124 -14.70 -14.06 -10.10
C SER A 124 -13.92 -14.33 -11.40
N LYS A 125 -14.38 -13.82 -12.54
CA LYS A 125 -13.69 -13.95 -13.83
C LYS A 125 -12.35 -13.21 -13.84
N TYR A 126 -12.31 -11.97 -13.33
CA TYR A 126 -11.06 -11.20 -13.27
C TYR A 126 -10.05 -11.78 -12.29
N CYS A 127 -10.48 -12.29 -11.13
CA CYS A 127 -9.60 -13.01 -10.20
C CYS A 127 -8.98 -14.27 -10.83
N LEU A 128 -9.76 -15.03 -11.61
CA LEU A 128 -9.26 -16.23 -12.29
C LEU A 128 -8.27 -15.87 -13.41
N ILE A 129 -8.58 -14.86 -14.23
CA ILE A 129 -7.67 -14.32 -15.26
C ILE A 129 -6.38 -13.81 -14.63
N PHE A 130 -6.47 -13.10 -13.51
CA PHE A 130 -5.31 -12.60 -12.78
C PHE A 130 -4.46 -13.73 -12.19
N GLY A 131 -5.08 -14.75 -11.59
CA GLY A 131 -4.37 -15.93 -11.09
C GLY A 131 -3.58 -16.63 -12.20
N LEU A 132 -4.18 -16.78 -13.39
CA LEU A 132 -3.50 -17.33 -14.57
C LEU A 132 -2.36 -16.44 -15.05
N PHE A 133 -2.53 -15.12 -15.08
CA PHE A 133 -1.50 -14.17 -15.49
C PHE A 133 -0.32 -14.11 -14.50
N LEU A 134 -0.60 -14.15 -13.19
CA LEU A 134 0.41 -14.18 -12.14
C LEU A 134 1.24 -15.47 -12.21
N ILE A 135 0.59 -16.62 -12.39
CA ILE A 135 1.27 -17.91 -12.57
C ILE A 135 2.15 -17.86 -13.82
N TYR A 136 1.67 -17.29 -14.93
CA TYR A 136 2.45 -17.10 -16.15
C TYR A 136 3.66 -16.19 -15.92
N PHE A 137 3.46 -15.03 -15.29
CA PHE A 137 4.54 -14.08 -15.01
C PHE A 137 5.61 -14.69 -14.12
N LEU A 138 5.21 -15.36 -13.03
CA LEU A 138 6.13 -16.05 -12.13
C LEU A 138 6.87 -17.18 -12.86
N SER A 139 6.17 -18.00 -13.64
CA SER A 139 6.80 -19.09 -14.40
C SER A 139 7.76 -18.58 -15.48
N SER A 140 7.42 -17.49 -16.15
CA SER A 140 8.27 -16.84 -17.16
C SER A 140 9.48 -16.15 -16.53
N LEU A 141 9.31 -15.48 -15.38
CA LEU A 141 10.39 -14.92 -14.58
C LEU A 141 11.34 -16.02 -14.11
N PHE A 142 10.81 -17.14 -13.59
CA PHE A 142 11.61 -18.28 -13.18
C PHE A 142 12.37 -18.91 -14.36
N LEU A 143 11.70 -19.11 -15.50
CA LEU A 143 12.33 -19.63 -16.71
C LEU A 143 13.43 -18.67 -17.21
N SER A 144 13.19 -17.36 -17.17
CA SER A 144 14.14 -16.32 -17.56
C SER A 144 15.37 -16.29 -16.65
N ILE A 145 15.19 -16.31 -15.32
CA ILE A 145 16.27 -16.42 -14.32
C ILE A 145 17.06 -17.71 -14.56
N HIS A 146 16.37 -18.82 -14.83
CA HIS A 146 17.02 -20.10 -15.01
C HIS A 146 17.77 -20.21 -16.35
N ILE A 147 17.30 -19.56 -17.41
CA ILE A 147 18.02 -19.44 -18.70
C ILE A 147 19.24 -18.54 -18.55
N THR A 148 19.14 -17.45 -17.79
CA THR A 148 20.23 -16.48 -17.60
C THR A 148 21.30 -16.96 -16.63
N MET A 149 20.95 -17.80 -15.64
CA MET A 149 21.91 -18.40 -14.71
C MET A 149 22.53 -19.71 -15.21
N GLY A 150 22.05 -20.28 -16.32
CA GLY A 150 22.71 -21.39 -17.01
C GLY A 150 23.93 -20.88 -17.77
N GLY A 151 25.07 -20.78 -17.08
CA GLY A 151 26.33 -20.14 -17.49
C GLY A 151 27.08 -20.68 -18.71
N ASP A 152 26.40 -21.25 -19.71
CA ASP A 152 27.06 -21.87 -20.87
C ASP A 152 26.96 -21.01 -22.15
N ASN A 153 26.57 -19.74 -22.05
CA ASN A 153 26.50 -18.90 -23.24
C ASN A 153 27.93 -18.40 -23.61
N PRO A 154 28.52 -18.83 -24.74
CA PRO A 154 29.89 -18.46 -25.10
C PRO A 154 30.09 -16.94 -25.26
N LEU A 155 29.01 -16.19 -25.50
CA LEU A 155 29.01 -14.72 -25.49
C LEU A 155 29.24 -14.13 -24.10
N ILE A 156 28.63 -14.71 -23.06
CA ILE A 156 28.82 -14.25 -21.67
C ILE A 156 30.23 -14.62 -21.20
N ILE A 157 30.74 -15.79 -21.59
CA ILE A 157 32.12 -16.21 -21.31
C ILE A 157 33.13 -15.30 -22.02
N ASN A 158 32.88 -14.88 -23.26
CA ASN A 158 33.75 -13.94 -23.98
C ASN A 158 33.71 -12.52 -23.41
N ILE A 159 32.55 -12.06 -22.94
CA ILE A 159 32.41 -10.78 -22.24
C ILE A 159 33.12 -10.82 -20.88
N CYS A 160 33.04 -11.95 -20.15
CA CYS A 160 33.78 -12.15 -18.90
C CYS A 160 35.29 -12.29 -19.13
N LYS A 161 35.74 -12.89 -20.24
CA LYS A 161 37.17 -12.98 -20.60
C LYS A 161 37.76 -11.63 -21.02
N SER A 162 36.96 -10.68 -21.49
CA SER A 162 37.46 -9.32 -21.83
C SER A 162 37.70 -8.45 -20.60
N ILE A 163 37.25 -8.88 -19.42
CA ILE A 163 37.52 -8.21 -18.15
C ILE A 163 38.75 -8.91 -17.54
N LYS A 164 39.93 -8.29 -17.70
CA LYS A 164 41.20 -8.82 -17.17
C LYS A 164 41.05 -9.25 -15.71
N PRO A 165 41.23 -10.53 -15.35
CA PRO A 165 41.21 -10.95 -13.97
C PRO A 165 42.51 -10.49 -13.30
N LYS A 166 42.42 -9.56 -12.34
CA LYS A 166 43.46 -9.45 -11.32
C LYS A 166 43.40 -10.76 -10.52
N LYS A 167 44.49 -11.53 -10.60
CA LYS A 167 44.74 -12.74 -9.82
C LYS A 167 44.56 -12.43 -8.33
N PHE A 168 43.39 -12.70 -7.77
CA PHE A 168 43.21 -13.08 -6.37
C PHE A 168 41.84 -13.72 -6.24
N PHE A 169 41.82 -14.94 -5.69
CA PHE A 169 40.67 -15.79 -5.39
C PHE A 169 39.90 -16.40 -6.57
N PHE A 170 40.31 -17.61 -6.96
CA PHE A 170 39.45 -18.80 -6.86
C PHE A 170 40.31 -20.03 -7.18
N GLN A 171 40.82 -20.67 -6.13
CA GLN A 171 41.17 -22.09 -6.19
C GLN A 171 39.86 -22.83 -5.90
N TYR A 172 39.01 -22.91 -6.93
CA TYR A 172 37.72 -23.59 -6.87
C TYR A 172 38.00 -25.09 -6.93
N ASN A 173 37.57 -25.82 -5.91
CA ASN A 173 37.68 -27.28 -5.88
C ASN A 173 36.57 -27.83 -6.81
N ASP A 174 36.95 -28.41 -7.94
CA ASP A 174 36.09 -28.63 -9.12
C ASP A 174 34.95 -29.66 -8.97
N ASN A 175 34.73 -30.28 -7.81
CA ASN A 175 33.85 -31.46 -7.74
C ASN A 175 32.54 -31.34 -6.95
N GLU A 176 32.21 -30.19 -6.36
CA GLU A 176 30.88 -29.99 -5.76
C GLU A 176 30.22 -28.73 -6.30
N THR A 177 29.59 -28.86 -7.47
CA THR A 177 28.56 -27.93 -7.90
C THR A 177 27.43 -28.01 -6.87
N SER A 178 27.31 -26.98 -6.05
CA SER A 178 26.30 -26.93 -5.00
C SER A 178 24.90 -27.06 -5.62
N LEU A 179 24.33 -28.27 -5.56
CA LEU A 179 22.96 -28.57 -6.00
C LEU A 179 21.90 -27.91 -5.08
N ILE A 180 22.34 -27.31 -3.97
CA ILE A 180 21.52 -26.80 -2.88
C ILE A 180 20.67 -25.59 -3.30
N PRO A 181 21.21 -24.54 -3.96
CA PRO A 181 20.40 -23.40 -4.39
C PRO A 181 19.34 -23.81 -5.41
N THR A 182 19.65 -24.75 -6.31
CA THR A 182 18.70 -25.25 -7.32
C THR A 182 17.58 -26.08 -6.68
N LYS A 183 17.90 -26.91 -5.69
CA LYS A 183 16.90 -27.69 -4.92
C LYS A 183 16.01 -26.79 -4.05
N ILE A 184 16.56 -25.74 -3.44
CA ILE A 184 15.78 -24.76 -2.66
C ILE A 184 14.86 -23.96 -3.58
N LEU A 185 15.37 -23.48 -4.72
CA LEU A 185 14.59 -22.77 -5.72
C LEU A 185 13.46 -23.65 -6.28
N TYR A 186 13.71 -24.95 -6.46
CA TYR A 186 12.72 -25.94 -6.88
C TYR A 186 11.63 -26.16 -5.82
N LEU A 187 12.01 -26.31 -4.55
CA LEU A 187 11.06 -26.42 -3.44
C LEU A 187 10.17 -25.17 -3.36
N LEU A 188 10.76 -23.98 -3.54
CA LEU A 188 10.04 -22.70 -3.55
C LEU A 188 9.05 -22.64 -4.72
N PHE A 189 9.43 -23.08 -5.91
CA PHE A 189 8.55 -23.13 -7.08
C PHE A 189 7.36 -24.08 -6.87
N ILE A 190 7.59 -25.28 -6.33
CA ILE A 190 6.52 -26.22 -5.98
C ILE A 190 5.59 -25.62 -4.93
N LEU A 191 6.15 -25.03 -3.87
CA LEU A 191 5.38 -24.41 -2.79
C LEU A 191 4.50 -23.27 -3.34
N LEU A 192 5.05 -22.44 -4.24
CA LEU A 192 4.33 -21.33 -4.87
C LEU A 192 3.16 -21.84 -5.73
N ASN A 193 3.37 -22.91 -6.50
CA ASN A 193 2.31 -23.54 -7.30
C ASN A 193 1.24 -24.23 -6.44
N LEU A 194 1.63 -24.84 -5.31
CA LEU A 194 0.68 -25.40 -4.35
C LEU A 194 -0.13 -24.31 -3.63
N LEU A 195 0.51 -23.19 -3.29
CA LEU A 195 -0.15 -22.01 -2.71
C LEU A 195 -1.14 -21.39 -3.70
N THR A 196 -0.77 -21.25 -4.98
CA THR A 196 -1.71 -20.75 -6.00
C THR A 196 -2.85 -21.73 -6.25
N LEU A 197 -2.60 -23.05 -6.27
CA LEU A 197 -3.65 -24.07 -6.38
C LEU A 197 -4.59 -24.02 -5.17
N THR A 198 -4.04 -23.92 -3.96
CA THR A 198 -4.80 -23.80 -2.71
C THR A 198 -5.61 -22.51 -2.70
N TRP A 199 -5.05 -21.41 -3.20
CA TRP A 199 -5.74 -20.13 -3.33
C TRP A 199 -6.88 -20.17 -4.36
N ILE A 200 -6.68 -20.80 -5.52
CA ILE A 200 -7.73 -21.01 -6.52
C ILE A 200 -8.83 -21.90 -5.93
N TYR A 201 -8.46 -22.99 -5.25
CA TYR A 201 -9.40 -23.89 -4.60
C TYR A 201 -10.20 -23.21 -3.49
N THR A 202 -9.55 -22.44 -2.62
CA THR A 202 -10.22 -21.69 -1.52
C THR A 202 -11.12 -20.60 -2.07
N SER A 203 -10.64 -19.80 -3.03
CA SER A 203 -11.45 -18.79 -3.72
C SER A 203 -12.68 -19.42 -4.39
N TYR A 204 -12.51 -20.59 -5.02
CA TYR A 204 -13.62 -21.31 -5.63
C TYR A 204 -14.56 -21.94 -4.59
N LYS A 205 -14.04 -22.52 -3.52
CA LYS A 205 -14.82 -23.06 -2.40
C LYS A 205 -15.67 -21.97 -1.76
N ASP A 206 -15.12 -20.78 -1.60
CA ASP A 206 -15.84 -19.62 -1.08
C ASP A 206 -16.90 -19.14 -2.05
N ILE A 207 -16.61 -19.09 -3.36
CA ILE A 207 -17.61 -18.82 -4.40
C ILE A 207 -18.71 -19.89 -4.41
N PHE A 208 -18.37 -21.17 -4.25
CA PHE A 208 -19.32 -22.28 -4.19
C PHE A 208 -20.18 -22.19 -2.92
N LYS A 209 -19.59 -21.84 -1.78
CA LYS A 209 -20.28 -21.66 -0.50
C LYS A 209 -21.17 -20.42 -0.52
N LEU A 210 -20.74 -19.34 -1.18
CA LEU A 210 -21.55 -18.15 -1.47
C LEU A 210 -22.73 -18.49 -2.38
N LYS A 211 -22.50 -19.23 -3.47
CA LYS A 211 -23.58 -19.74 -4.33
C LYS A 211 -24.52 -20.66 -3.57
N ARG A 212 -24.04 -21.55 -2.71
CA ARG A 212 -24.88 -22.49 -1.95
C ARG A 212 -25.69 -21.78 -0.85
N LYS A 213 -25.15 -20.75 -0.21
CA LYS A 213 -25.88 -19.89 0.74
C LYS A 213 -26.92 -19.03 0.03
N CYS A 214 -26.56 -18.36 -1.07
CA CYS A 214 -27.49 -17.54 -1.84
C CYS A 214 -28.59 -18.38 -2.49
N LEU A 215 -28.23 -19.56 -3.03
CA LEU A 215 -29.18 -20.52 -3.56
C LEU A 215 -30.03 -21.13 -2.43
N ALA A 216 -29.54 -21.27 -1.20
CA ALA A 216 -30.37 -21.71 -0.07
C ALA A 216 -31.35 -20.61 0.39
N THR A 217 -30.94 -19.34 0.37
CA THR A 217 -31.82 -18.20 0.67
C THR A 217 -32.88 -18.00 -0.43
N VAL A 218 -32.48 -18.10 -1.70
CA VAL A 218 -33.38 -18.09 -2.85
C VAL A 218 -34.25 -19.35 -2.87
N PHE A 219 -33.74 -20.52 -2.47
CA PHE A 219 -34.53 -21.75 -2.36
C PHE A 219 -35.53 -21.67 -1.22
N PHE A 220 -35.22 -21.02 -0.08
CA PHE A 220 -36.20 -20.77 0.98
C PHE A 220 -37.27 -19.76 0.56
N TYR A 221 -36.91 -18.71 -0.18
CA TYR A 221 -37.87 -17.73 -0.71
C TYR A 221 -38.70 -18.28 -1.89
N SER A 222 -38.11 -19.15 -2.71
CA SER A 222 -38.75 -19.77 -3.88
C SER A 222 -39.53 -21.04 -3.54
N LEU A 223 -39.22 -21.76 -2.45
CA LEU A 223 -40.02 -22.92 -2.01
C LEU A 223 -41.43 -22.51 -1.59
N VAL A 224 -41.57 -21.26 -1.13
CA VAL A 224 -42.85 -20.68 -0.78
C VAL A 224 -43.64 -20.29 -2.04
N LEU A 225 -43.01 -20.15 -3.22
CA LEU A 225 -43.66 -19.49 -4.37
C LEU A 225 -43.42 -20.02 -5.80
N THR A 226 -42.69 -21.11 -6.09
CA THR A 226 -42.80 -21.80 -7.40
C THR A 226 -41.91 -23.05 -7.54
N LYS A 227 -42.42 -24.06 -8.27
CA LYS A 227 -41.70 -25.24 -8.77
C LYS A 227 -40.56 -24.82 -9.70
N PHE A 228 -39.36 -24.65 -9.18
CA PHE A 228 -38.15 -24.59 -10.02
C PHE A 228 -37.90 -25.97 -10.63
N GLN A 229 -37.84 -26.07 -11.97
CA GLN A 229 -37.59 -27.33 -12.66
C GLN A 229 -36.16 -27.83 -12.37
N GLU A 230 -36.09 -29.08 -11.89
CA GLU A 230 -34.86 -29.80 -11.52
C GLU A 230 -33.81 -29.85 -12.65
N HIS A 231 -34.26 -29.70 -13.89
CA HIS A 231 -33.44 -29.72 -15.10
C HIS A 231 -32.46 -28.53 -15.20
N GLU A 232 -32.86 -27.31 -14.82
CA GLU A 232 -31.99 -26.12 -14.91
C GLU A 232 -30.89 -26.14 -13.85
N ARG A 233 -31.20 -26.68 -12.65
CA ARG A 233 -30.24 -26.86 -11.57
C ARG A 233 -29.13 -27.84 -11.96
N SER A 234 -29.52 -28.96 -12.58
CA SER A 234 -28.57 -29.96 -13.11
C SER A 234 -27.67 -29.35 -14.20
N ASN A 235 -28.24 -28.58 -15.13
CA ASN A 235 -27.47 -27.94 -16.20
C ASN A 235 -26.45 -26.91 -15.69
N MET A 236 -26.82 -26.06 -14.72
CA MET A 236 -25.86 -25.11 -14.14
C MET A 236 -24.73 -25.79 -13.37
N VAL A 237 -25.03 -26.84 -12.60
CA VAL A 237 -24.02 -27.63 -11.88
C VAL A 237 -23.10 -28.33 -12.87
N ASN A 238 -23.64 -29.00 -13.89
CA ASN A 238 -22.84 -29.65 -14.93
C ASN A 238 -21.96 -28.67 -15.70
N GLN A 239 -22.46 -27.46 -16.01
CA GLN A 239 -21.67 -26.45 -16.71
C GLN A 239 -20.53 -25.90 -15.85
N SER A 240 -20.75 -25.76 -14.53
CA SER A 240 -19.70 -25.37 -13.59
C SER A 240 -18.67 -26.48 -13.34
N LEU A 241 -19.10 -27.75 -13.30
CA LEU A 241 -18.23 -28.92 -13.15
C LEU A 241 -17.35 -29.11 -14.39
N LYS A 242 -17.91 -28.91 -15.58
CA LYS A 242 -17.15 -28.89 -16.84
C LYS A 242 -16.06 -27.82 -16.82
N ARG A 243 -16.37 -26.60 -16.36
CA ARG A 243 -15.37 -25.52 -16.23
C ARG A 243 -14.25 -25.87 -15.24
N LEU A 244 -14.59 -26.50 -14.11
CA LEU A 244 -13.60 -26.96 -13.13
C LEU A 244 -12.70 -28.04 -13.72
N LEU A 245 -13.27 -29.02 -14.43
CA LEU A 245 -12.52 -30.06 -15.12
C LEU A 245 -11.52 -29.43 -16.11
N TYR A 246 -11.94 -28.43 -16.88
CA TYR A 246 -11.05 -27.75 -17.83
C TYR A 246 -9.92 -26.97 -17.14
N VAL A 247 -10.19 -26.27 -16.04
CA VAL A 247 -9.15 -25.58 -15.27
C VAL A 247 -8.17 -26.60 -14.65
N SER A 248 -8.67 -27.71 -14.13
CA SER A 248 -7.83 -28.79 -13.58
C SER A 248 -6.97 -29.45 -14.66
N LEU A 249 -7.53 -29.73 -15.83
CA LEU A 249 -6.79 -30.28 -16.99
C LEU A 249 -5.75 -29.29 -17.50
N PHE A 250 -6.05 -27.98 -17.47
CA PHE A 250 -5.09 -26.93 -17.83
C PHE A 250 -3.89 -26.89 -16.88
N VAL A 251 -4.13 -26.93 -15.57
CA VAL A 251 -3.03 -26.97 -14.59
C VAL A 251 -2.22 -28.25 -14.73
N LEU A 252 -2.88 -29.39 -14.91
CA LEU A 252 -2.21 -30.67 -15.13
C LEU A 252 -1.36 -30.66 -16.42
N SER A 253 -1.86 -30.08 -17.50
CA SER A 253 -1.13 -29.91 -18.76
C SER A 253 0.15 -29.07 -18.58
N ASN A 254 0.09 -27.98 -17.79
CA ASN A 254 1.28 -27.18 -17.49
C ASN A 254 2.30 -27.93 -16.62
N ILE A 255 1.84 -28.76 -15.68
CA ILE A 255 2.74 -29.60 -14.88
C ILE A 255 3.43 -30.63 -15.78
N ILE A 256 2.68 -31.26 -16.68
CA ILE A 256 3.20 -32.26 -17.63
C ILE A 256 4.14 -31.63 -18.65
N SER A 257 3.90 -30.39 -19.11
CA SER A 257 4.77 -29.72 -20.10
C SER A 257 6.12 -29.29 -19.51
N ILE A 258 6.18 -29.02 -18.21
CA ILE A 258 7.42 -28.62 -17.50
C ILE A 258 8.26 -29.84 -17.09
N LEU A 259 7.62 -30.99 -16.86
CA LEU A 259 8.27 -32.21 -16.37
C LEU A 259 9.44 -32.71 -17.24
N PRO A 260 9.36 -32.73 -18.60
CA PRO A 260 10.47 -33.14 -19.46
C PRO A 260 11.68 -32.20 -19.39
N GLY A 261 11.45 -30.88 -19.29
CA GLY A 261 12.54 -29.92 -19.13
C GLY A 261 13.30 -30.12 -17.81
N LEU A 262 12.58 -30.54 -16.77
CA LEU A 262 13.14 -30.87 -15.47
C LEU A 262 13.84 -32.22 -15.43
N THR A 263 13.30 -33.27 -16.08
CA THR A 263 13.96 -34.58 -16.14
C THR A 263 15.25 -34.51 -16.94
N ILE A 264 15.29 -33.73 -18.02
CA ILE A 264 16.50 -33.52 -18.83
C ILE A 264 17.62 -32.86 -18.00
N LYS A 265 17.28 -31.86 -17.17
CA LYS A 265 18.25 -31.22 -16.28
C LYS A 265 18.64 -32.10 -15.09
N SER A 266 17.70 -32.87 -14.55
CA SER A 266 17.98 -33.89 -13.51
C SER A 266 18.96 -34.95 -13.99
N LEU A 267 18.96 -35.27 -15.28
CA LEU A 267 19.84 -36.25 -15.91
C LEU A 267 21.14 -35.61 -16.46
N ASN A 268 21.32 -34.30 -16.26
CA ASN A 268 22.48 -33.54 -16.68
C ASN A 268 22.78 -33.63 -18.19
N ILE A 269 21.73 -33.81 -19.02
CA ILE A 269 21.89 -33.95 -20.47
C ILE A 269 22.01 -32.56 -21.10
N THR A 270 23.10 -32.33 -21.83
CA THR A 270 23.37 -31.06 -22.54
C THR A 270 22.51 -30.95 -23.80
N LEU A 271 21.46 -30.12 -23.74
CA LEU A 271 20.61 -29.85 -24.91
C LEU A 271 21.21 -28.77 -25.83
N ASN A 272 21.26 -29.07 -27.13
CA ASN A 272 21.52 -28.10 -28.20
C ASN A 272 20.49 -26.95 -28.15
N ILE A 273 20.88 -25.74 -28.57
CA ILE A 273 20.06 -24.52 -28.52
C ILE A 273 18.73 -24.68 -29.27
N TYR A 274 18.71 -25.46 -30.35
CA TYR A 274 17.49 -25.78 -31.09
C TYR A 274 16.48 -26.57 -30.24
N PHE A 275 16.94 -27.53 -29.44
CA PHE A 275 16.07 -28.25 -28.51
C PHE A 275 15.60 -27.36 -27.37
N ARG A 276 16.41 -26.41 -26.89
CA ARG A 276 15.97 -25.44 -25.87
C ARG A 276 14.85 -24.54 -26.40
N ILE A 277 14.98 -24.05 -27.64
CA ILE A 277 13.95 -23.25 -28.31
C ILE A 277 12.70 -24.10 -28.59
N PHE A 278 12.87 -25.36 -29.00
CA PHE A 278 11.78 -26.30 -29.19
C PHE A 278 11.02 -26.60 -27.89
N PHE A 279 11.72 -26.71 -26.75
CA PHE A 279 11.09 -26.83 -25.44
C PHE A 279 10.30 -25.58 -25.04
N ILE A 280 10.86 -24.39 -25.30
CA ILE A 280 10.13 -23.13 -25.11
C ILE A 280 8.85 -23.11 -25.97
N TYR A 281 8.95 -23.54 -27.23
CA TYR A 281 7.81 -23.64 -28.13
C TYR A 281 6.76 -24.65 -27.63
N LEU A 282 7.19 -25.84 -27.18
CA LEU A 282 6.33 -26.86 -26.58
C LEU A 282 5.67 -26.41 -25.27
N THR A 283 6.26 -25.47 -24.53
CA THR A 283 5.61 -24.88 -23.35
C THR A 283 4.62 -23.76 -23.70
N ILE A 284 4.87 -23.01 -24.78
CA ILE A 284 4.02 -21.88 -25.19
C ILE A 284 2.79 -22.35 -26.00
N LEU A 285 2.95 -23.37 -26.86
CA LEU A 285 1.90 -23.81 -27.78
C LEU A 285 0.64 -24.35 -27.07
N PRO A 286 0.72 -25.24 -26.06
CA PRO A 286 -0.45 -25.71 -25.31
C PRO A 286 -1.13 -24.57 -24.54
N TRP A 287 -0.38 -23.51 -24.19
CA TRP A 287 -0.92 -22.34 -23.50
C TRP A 287 -1.77 -21.49 -24.44
N CYS A 288 -1.28 -21.21 -25.65
CA CYS A 288 -2.05 -20.53 -26.70
C CYS A 288 -3.33 -21.29 -27.04
N GLU A 289 -3.26 -22.61 -27.23
CA GLU A 289 -4.46 -23.41 -27.51
C GLU A 289 -5.44 -23.42 -26.33
N SER A 290 -4.95 -23.56 -25.10
CA SER A 290 -5.81 -23.60 -23.91
C SER A 290 -6.50 -22.28 -23.62
N VAL A 291 -5.80 -21.15 -23.78
CA VAL A 291 -6.39 -19.80 -23.68
C VAL A 291 -7.45 -19.63 -24.76
N THR A 292 -7.13 -19.97 -26.01
CA THR A 292 -8.08 -19.87 -27.13
C THR A 292 -9.32 -20.74 -26.89
N PHE A 293 -9.16 -21.94 -26.33
CA PHE A 293 -10.24 -22.86 -26.01
C PHE A 293 -11.12 -22.39 -24.83
N LEU A 294 -10.51 -21.84 -23.76
CA LEU A 294 -11.23 -21.24 -22.62
C LEU A 294 -12.12 -20.07 -23.05
N PHE A 295 -11.72 -19.31 -24.08
CA PHE A 295 -12.43 -18.14 -24.58
C PHE A 295 -13.30 -18.38 -25.84
N PHE A 296 -13.23 -19.55 -26.47
CA PHE A 296 -13.92 -19.87 -27.72
C PHE A 296 -15.45 -19.66 -27.65
N ASN A 297 -16.08 -20.10 -26.57
CA ASN A 297 -17.54 -19.96 -26.38
C ASN A 297 -17.98 -18.51 -26.11
N GLU A 298 -17.15 -17.68 -25.48
CA GLU A 298 -17.47 -16.27 -25.22
C GLU A 298 -17.26 -15.39 -26.47
N MET A 299 -16.26 -15.71 -27.29
CA MET A 299 -16.09 -15.07 -28.61
C MET A 299 -17.28 -15.33 -29.54
N LYS A 300 -17.83 -16.56 -29.51
CA LYS A 300 -19.04 -16.93 -30.27
C LYS A 300 -20.30 -16.17 -29.82
N PHE A 301 -20.47 -15.94 -28.51
CA PHE A 301 -21.65 -15.26 -27.94
C PHE A 301 -21.71 -13.76 -28.29
N ARG A 302 -20.56 -13.06 -28.35
CA ARG A 302 -20.51 -11.66 -28.80
C ARG A 302 -20.83 -11.52 -30.29
N PHE A 303 -20.43 -12.49 -31.11
CA PHE A 303 -20.70 -12.47 -32.54
C PHE A 303 -22.20 -12.65 -32.86
N ILE A 304 -22.90 -13.51 -32.11
CA ILE A 304 -24.34 -13.76 -32.28
C ILE A 304 -25.19 -12.57 -31.78
N LYS A 305 -24.82 -11.94 -30.65
CA LYS A 305 -25.57 -10.79 -30.11
C LYS A 305 -25.49 -9.56 -31.02
N LYS A 306 -24.36 -9.35 -31.69
CA LYS A 306 -24.20 -8.26 -32.68
C LYS A 306 -25.06 -8.46 -33.93
N LYS A 307 -25.45 -9.71 -34.24
CA LYS A 307 -26.33 -10.07 -35.37
C LYS A 307 -27.83 -9.98 -35.05
N PHE A 308 -28.20 -10.01 -33.76
CA PHE A 308 -29.61 -9.97 -33.32
C PHE A 308 -30.14 -8.55 -33.03
N ILE A 309 -29.27 -7.60 -32.67
CA ILE A 309 -29.67 -6.23 -32.32
C ILE A 309 -30.03 -5.39 -33.57
N THR A 310 -29.64 -5.80 -34.77
CA THR A 310 -29.92 -5.08 -36.01
C THR A 310 -31.29 -5.36 -36.64
N LYS A 311 -32.23 -6.05 -35.97
CA LYS A 311 -33.47 -6.52 -36.65
C LYS A 311 -34.81 -6.42 -35.89
N LYS A 312 -35.05 -5.47 -34.99
CA LYS A 312 -36.41 -5.28 -34.40
C LYS A 312 -36.95 -3.85 -34.49
N ASN A 313 -38.18 -3.73 -35.01
CA ASN A 313 -38.89 -2.51 -35.40
C ASN A 313 -39.22 -1.56 -34.22
N PRO A 314 -39.14 -0.22 -34.43
CA PRO A 314 -39.42 0.82 -33.42
C PRO A 314 -40.91 1.06 -33.09
N ASP A 315 -41.85 0.59 -33.92
CA ASP A 315 -43.28 0.95 -33.80
C ASP A 315 -44.03 0.33 -32.60
N LEU A 316 -43.44 -0.67 -31.92
CA LEU A 316 -44.10 -1.32 -30.78
C LEU A 316 -44.00 -0.51 -29.47
N GLN A 317 -43.08 0.46 -29.39
CA GLN A 317 -42.89 1.26 -28.17
C GLN A 317 -43.82 2.48 -28.08
N GLN A 318 -44.45 2.90 -29.17
CA GLN A 318 -45.22 4.15 -29.21
C GLN A 318 -46.72 3.98 -28.87
N ARG A 319 -47.25 2.75 -28.86
CA ARG A 319 -48.68 2.48 -28.61
C ARG A 319 -49.12 2.41 -27.15
N ILE A 320 -48.20 2.46 -26.19
CA ILE A 320 -48.52 2.29 -24.76
C ILE A 320 -48.69 3.65 -24.04
N GLY A 321 -48.26 4.77 -24.65
CA GLY A 321 -48.17 6.07 -23.98
C GLY A 321 -49.40 6.98 -24.05
N THR A 322 -50.45 6.65 -24.78
CA THR A 322 -51.48 7.63 -25.18
C THR A 322 -52.87 7.48 -24.55
N GLN A 323 -53.06 6.64 -23.52
CA GLN A 323 -54.42 6.26 -23.09
C GLN A 323 -54.87 6.68 -21.68
N TYR A 324 -54.15 7.55 -20.96
CA TYR A 324 -54.55 7.94 -19.59
C TYR A 324 -54.32 9.42 -19.28
N GLY A 325 -55.03 10.30 -19.98
CA GLY A 325 -55.14 11.70 -19.60
C GLY A 325 -56.55 12.17 -19.83
N GLU A 326 -57.36 12.28 -18.78
CA GLU A 326 -58.51 13.19 -18.64
C GLU A 326 -59.24 13.00 -17.28
N PHE A 327 -59.64 14.12 -16.64
CA PHE A 327 -60.50 14.33 -15.44
C PHE A 327 -59.89 14.27 -14.01
N VAL A 328 -60.19 15.13 -13.01
CA VAL A 328 -60.77 16.51 -12.81
C VAL A 328 -60.73 16.76 -11.26
N GLU A 329 -60.08 17.84 -10.79
CA GLU A 329 -60.55 18.98 -9.93
C GLU A 329 -60.92 18.84 -8.41
N LEU A 330 -60.35 19.78 -7.61
CA LEU A 330 -60.84 20.54 -6.42
C LEU A 330 -61.29 19.82 -5.11
N ARG A 331 -60.63 20.07 -3.95
CA ARG A 331 -60.90 21.16 -2.95
C ARG A 331 -60.49 20.82 -1.48
N ASP A 332 -59.96 21.86 -0.81
CA ASP A 332 -59.97 22.30 0.61
C ASP A 332 -59.56 21.43 1.84
N MET A 333 -58.44 21.87 2.44
CA MET A 333 -58.12 22.21 3.85
C MET A 333 -58.60 21.36 5.06
N VAL A 334 -57.67 21.00 5.97
CA VAL A 334 -57.54 21.45 7.39
C VAL A 334 -56.60 20.50 8.21
N VAL A 335 -55.76 21.09 9.07
CA VAL A 335 -54.66 20.56 9.92
C VAL A 335 -55.17 20.05 11.29
N PRO A 336 -54.64 18.95 11.91
CA PRO A 336 -53.65 19.11 13.01
C PRO A 336 -52.66 17.96 13.33
N SER A 337 -51.39 18.36 13.51
CA SER A 337 -50.47 18.12 14.65
C SER A 337 -50.35 16.76 15.38
N ARG A 338 -49.14 16.18 15.21
CA ARG A 338 -48.18 15.69 16.24
C ARG A 338 -48.41 14.29 16.87
N GLY A 339 -47.65 13.31 16.35
CA GLY A 339 -47.30 12.07 17.08
C GLY A 339 -46.49 11.08 16.23
N ASP A 340 -45.25 10.80 16.65
CA ASP A 340 -44.41 9.61 16.47
C ASP A 340 -44.62 8.70 15.22
N VAL A 341 -43.61 8.63 14.33
CA VAL A 341 -43.59 7.67 13.20
C VAL A 341 -42.24 6.96 13.04
N GLU A 342 -42.29 5.63 13.14
CA GLU A 342 -41.28 4.67 12.66
C GLU A 342 -41.13 4.75 11.12
N SER A 343 -39.90 4.65 10.63
CA SER A 343 -39.55 4.94 9.24
C SER A 343 -40.12 3.96 8.21
N SER A 344 -41.25 4.31 7.61
CA SER A 344 -41.66 3.86 6.26
C SER A 344 -41.02 4.76 5.19
N VAL A 345 -40.47 4.18 4.11
CA VAL A 345 -39.89 4.93 2.99
C VAL A 345 -41.03 5.57 2.17
N PRO A 346 -40.99 6.88 1.83
CA PRO A 346 -42.06 7.52 1.09
C PRO A 346 -42.07 7.04 -0.37
N LEU A 347 -43.10 6.28 -0.75
CA LEU A 347 -43.48 6.11 -2.14
C LEU A 347 -44.13 7.42 -2.58
N MET A 348 -43.44 8.17 -3.44
CA MET A 348 -43.97 9.40 -4.01
C MET A 348 -45.04 9.01 -5.03
N LEU A 349 -46.29 9.01 -4.57
CA LEU A 349 -47.46 8.96 -5.42
C LEU A 349 -47.59 10.32 -6.10
N ASN A 350 -47.93 10.33 -7.38
CA ASN A 350 -48.38 11.57 -8.01
C ASN A 350 -49.78 11.93 -7.46
N ASP A 351 -50.24 13.16 -7.66
CA ASP A 351 -51.54 13.68 -7.15
C ASP A 351 -52.76 12.82 -7.56
N ASN A 352 -52.60 11.92 -8.54
CA ASN A 352 -53.61 10.98 -9.01
C ASN A 352 -53.60 9.60 -8.33
N GLY A 353 -52.74 9.36 -7.33
CA GLY A 353 -52.64 8.06 -6.64
C GLY A 353 -51.92 6.94 -7.43
N ASP A 354 -51.37 7.26 -8.60
CA ASP A 354 -50.52 6.34 -9.37
C ASP A 354 -49.05 6.43 -8.93
N HIS A 355 -48.39 5.27 -8.88
CA HIS A 355 -46.96 5.18 -8.55
C HIS A 355 -46.09 5.85 -9.63
N ASP A 356 -45.53 7.02 -9.32
CA ASP A 356 -44.53 7.67 -10.19
C ASP A 356 -43.17 6.99 -10.02
N ILE A 357 -42.97 5.95 -10.83
CA ILE A 357 -41.72 5.20 -10.96
C ILE A 357 -40.56 6.13 -11.33
N THR A 358 -40.82 7.22 -12.05
CA THR A 358 -39.79 8.17 -12.50
C THR A 358 -39.27 9.01 -11.34
N THR A 359 -40.16 9.50 -10.48
CA THR A 359 -39.80 10.26 -9.27
C THR A 359 -39.14 9.36 -8.23
N THR A 360 -39.62 8.12 -8.10
CA THR A 360 -39.00 7.10 -7.25
C THR A 360 -37.59 6.75 -7.74
N MET A 361 -37.38 6.55 -9.05
CA MET A 361 -36.05 6.33 -9.63
C MET A 361 -35.13 7.55 -9.48
N LYS A 362 -35.65 8.78 -9.62
CA LYS A 362 -34.89 10.02 -9.35
C LYS A 362 -34.48 10.12 -7.88
N TYR A 363 -35.34 9.70 -6.95
CA TYR A 363 -35.03 9.64 -5.52
C TYR A 363 -33.93 8.62 -5.23
N TYR A 364 -34.01 7.39 -5.76
CA TYR A 364 -32.95 6.40 -5.61
C TYR A 364 -31.64 6.78 -6.31
N ALA A 365 -31.70 7.44 -7.47
CA ALA A 365 -30.52 8.00 -8.14
C ALA A 365 -29.90 9.14 -7.32
N ARG A 366 -30.71 10.00 -6.69
CA ARG A 366 -30.24 11.03 -5.74
C ARG A 366 -29.61 10.41 -4.49
N GLN A 367 -30.19 9.35 -3.92
CA GLN A 367 -29.58 8.65 -2.79
C GLN A 367 -28.26 7.96 -3.19
N SER A 368 -28.20 7.31 -4.35
CA SER A 368 -26.97 6.68 -4.84
C SER A 368 -25.87 7.73 -5.10
N ASN A 369 -26.24 8.86 -5.72
CA ASN A 369 -25.33 9.99 -5.88
C ASN A 369 -24.87 10.51 -4.51
N LYS A 370 -25.78 10.72 -3.56
CA LYS A 370 -25.47 11.19 -2.20
C LYS A 370 -24.50 10.26 -1.46
N VAL A 371 -24.63 8.94 -1.60
CA VAL A 371 -23.69 7.97 -1.03
C VAL A 371 -22.31 8.04 -1.71
N ASP A 372 -22.25 8.29 -3.01
CA ASP A 372 -20.99 8.46 -3.74
C ASP A 372 -20.34 9.84 -3.48
N THR A 373 -21.13 10.90 -3.26
CA THR A 373 -20.65 12.24 -2.83
C THR A 373 -20.11 12.22 -1.40
N ILE A 374 -20.77 11.49 -0.49
CA ILE A 374 -20.28 11.29 0.89
C ILE A 374 -18.97 10.49 0.89
N LYS A 375 -18.81 9.51 -0.02
CA LYS A 375 -17.54 8.79 -0.22
C LYS A 375 -16.42 9.65 -0.82
N GLN A 376 -16.75 10.70 -1.57
CA GLN A 376 -15.79 11.69 -2.05
C GLN A 376 -15.41 12.73 -0.98
N CYS A 377 -16.20 12.85 0.10
CA CYS A 377 -16.03 13.82 1.19
C CYS A 377 -15.16 13.37 2.38
N LEU A 378 -14.53 12.20 2.29
CA LEU A 378 -13.67 11.73 3.39
C LEU A 378 -12.38 12.54 3.47
N PRO A 379 -11.92 12.87 4.69
CA PRO A 379 -10.79 13.76 4.89
C PRO A 379 -9.51 13.14 4.30
N ASN A 380 -8.98 13.77 3.26
CA ASN A 380 -7.59 13.60 2.83
C ASN A 380 -6.75 14.76 3.42
N LEU A 381 -5.40 14.65 3.41
CA LEU A 381 -4.56 15.71 3.98
C LEU A 381 -4.84 17.08 3.34
N HIS A 382 -5.02 17.14 2.02
CA HIS A 382 -5.30 18.39 1.33
C HIS A 382 -6.63 19.03 1.78
N SER A 383 -7.70 18.25 1.85
CA SER A 383 -9.02 18.66 2.33
C SER A 383 -8.99 19.10 3.79
N LEU A 384 -8.13 18.50 4.61
CA LEU A 384 -7.92 18.96 5.99
C LEU A 384 -7.29 20.35 6.03
N GLY A 385 -6.31 20.61 5.17
CA GLY A 385 -5.75 21.93 4.94
C GLY A 385 -6.78 22.95 4.46
N GLU A 386 -7.66 22.56 3.53
CA GLU A 386 -8.77 23.40 3.06
C GLU A 386 -9.77 23.78 4.14
N LEU A 387 -10.11 22.82 4.99
CA LEU A 387 -11.10 23.01 6.02
C LEU A 387 -10.57 23.86 7.18
N LEU A 388 -9.33 23.62 7.59
CA LEU A 388 -8.79 24.14 8.84
C LEU A 388 -7.82 25.30 8.66
N LEU A 389 -7.13 25.44 7.53
CA LEU A 389 -6.13 26.50 7.36
C LEU A 389 -6.62 27.63 6.44
N PRO A 390 -6.20 28.89 6.68
CA PRO A 390 -6.44 29.98 5.74
C PRO A 390 -5.67 29.76 4.42
N CYS A 391 -6.05 30.48 3.36
CA CYS A 391 -5.59 30.22 1.99
C CYS A 391 -4.06 30.09 1.85
N PHE A 392 -3.29 31.00 2.45
CA PHE A 392 -1.83 30.96 2.42
C PHE A 392 -1.24 29.76 3.16
N LEU A 393 -1.68 29.50 4.40
CA LEU A 393 -1.20 28.38 5.20
C LEU A 393 -1.60 27.03 4.59
N ARG A 394 -2.75 26.95 3.92
CA ARG A 394 -3.18 25.75 3.19
C ARG A 394 -2.18 25.38 2.09
N GLN A 395 -1.75 26.36 1.28
CA GLN A 395 -0.81 26.13 0.19
C GLN A 395 0.54 25.68 0.73
N LEU A 396 1.04 26.35 1.79
CA LEU A 396 2.27 25.95 2.46
C LEU A 396 2.16 24.55 3.07
N PHE A 397 1.07 24.23 3.76
CA PHE A 397 0.85 22.89 4.32
C PHE A 397 0.88 21.81 3.24
N THR A 398 0.14 22.01 2.15
CA THR A 398 0.12 21.06 1.02
C THR A 398 1.51 20.89 0.43
N LEU A 399 2.26 21.98 0.25
CA LEU A 399 3.64 21.94 -0.23
C LEU A 399 4.56 21.19 0.74
N THR A 400 4.49 21.48 2.04
CA THR A 400 5.29 20.80 3.08
C THR A 400 5.02 19.30 3.12
N VAL A 401 3.76 18.87 3.05
CA VAL A 401 3.38 17.45 2.97
C VAL A 401 3.96 16.79 1.72
N LEU A 402 3.85 17.44 0.55
CA LEU A 402 4.39 16.91 -0.69
C LEU A 402 5.93 16.79 -0.63
N LEU A 403 6.62 17.79 -0.07
CA LEU A 403 8.07 17.79 0.10
C LEU A 403 8.51 16.71 1.09
N SER A 404 7.82 16.56 2.22
CA SER A 404 8.06 15.49 3.20
C SER A 404 7.97 14.10 2.56
N LEU A 405 6.87 13.81 1.84
CA LEU A 405 6.68 12.53 1.13
C LEU A 405 7.72 12.31 0.03
N LEU A 406 8.11 13.37 -0.68
CA LEU A 406 9.14 13.32 -1.72
C LEU A 406 10.51 12.99 -1.13
N CYS A 407 10.92 13.65 -0.04
CA CYS A 407 12.16 13.35 0.68
C CYS A 407 12.22 11.88 1.10
N LEU A 408 11.14 11.37 1.73
CA LEU A 408 11.06 9.97 2.14
C LEU A 408 11.17 8.99 0.96
N LEU A 409 10.52 9.27 -0.17
CA LEU A 409 10.59 8.42 -1.36
C LEU A 409 11.97 8.43 -2.01
N VAL A 410 12.66 9.57 -2.04
CA VAL A 410 14.04 9.64 -2.52
C VAL A 410 14.95 8.81 -1.61
N SER A 411 14.81 8.93 -0.28
CA SER A 411 15.59 8.13 0.66
C SER A 411 15.31 6.62 0.50
N TYR A 412 14.06 6.21 0.29
CA TYR A 412 13.72 4.81 0.01
C TYR A 412 14.20 4.32 -1.36
N ALA A 413 14.21 5.17 -2.38
CA ALA A 413 14.80 4.84 -3.68
C ALA A 413 16.30 4.54 -3.55
N LEU A 414 17.04 5.42 -2.88
CA LEU A 414 18.48 5.27 -2.64
C LEU A 414 18.77 4.02 -1.79
N ALA A 415 18.11 3.89 -0.63
CA ALA A 415 18.29 2.75 0.26
C ALA A 415 17.88 1.41 -0.40
N GLY A 416 16.77 1.42 -1.16
CA GLY A 416 16.29 0.27 -1.89
C GLY A 416 17.32 -0.20 -2.91
N SER A 417 17.82 0.72 -3.73
CA SER A 417 18.86 0.39 -4.70
C SER A 417 20.16 -0.10 -4.06
N GLN A 418 20.56 0.41 -2.89
CA GLN A 418 21.70 -0.13 -2.14
C GLN A 418 21.46 -1.58 -1.69
N ALA A 419 20.29 -1.88 -1.14
CA ALA A 419 19.94 -3.22 -0.67
C ALA A 419 19.83 -4.24 -1.82
N PHE A 420 19.27 -3.84 -2.95
CA PHE A 420 19.25 -4.67 -4.15
C PHE A 420 20.67 -4.88 -4.71
N THR A 421 21.53 -3.86 -4.65
CA THR A 421 22.93 -3.99 -5.05
C THR A 421 23.71 -4.95 -4.18
N THR A 422 23.52 -4.95 -2.86
CA THR A 422 24.16 -5.92 -1.98
C THR A 422 23.70 -7.34 -2.28
N LEU A 423 22.40 -7.51 -2.57
CA LEU A 423 21.83 -8.84 -2.85
C LEU A 423 22.23 -9.41 -4.22
N PHE A 424 22.32 -8.56 -5.25
CA PHE A 424 22.60 -8.99 -6.64
C PHE A 424 24.05 -8.74 -7.09
N HIS A 425 24.87 -8.10 -6.25
CA HIS A 425 26.25 -7.67 -6.56
C HIS A 425 26.38 -6.81 -7.84
N VAL A 426 25.34 -6.02 -8.17
CA VAL A 426 25.31 -5.11 -9.32
C VAL A 426 25.63 -3.69 -8.89
N ASN A 427 26.27 -2.90 -9.76
CA ASN A 427 26.60 -1.51 -9.46
C ASN A 427 25.36 -0.66 -9.08
N TYR A 428 25.45 0.00 -7.93
CA TYR A 428 24.40 0.78 -7.28
C TYR A 428 23.71 1.80 -8.20
N ILE A 429 24.47 2.56 -8.98
CA ILE A 429 23.93 3.61 -9.87
C ILE A 429 22.99 3.00 -10.93
N LYS A 430 23.27 1.78 -11.40
CA LYS A 430 22.43 1.10 -12.41
C LYS A 430 21.14 0.55 -11.80
N MET A 431 21.09 0.35 -10.49
CA MET A 431 19.92 -0.21 -9.80
C MET A 431 18.87 0.86 -9.48
N ILE A 432 19.25 2.15 -9.41
CA ILE A 432 18.33 3.27 -9.13
C ILE A 432 17.17 3.35 -10.14
N PRO A 433 17.41 3.38 -11.47
CA PRO A 433 16.32 3.44 -12.43
C PRO A 433 15.40 2.21 -12.36
N VAL A 434 15.98 1.02 -12.20
CA VAL A 434 15.22 -0.23 -12.14
C VAL A 434 14.28 -0.22 -10.94
N PHE A 435 14.78 0.14 -9.76
CA PHE A 435 13.98 0.21 -8.54
C PHE A 435 12.86 1.26 -8.65
N CYS A 436 13.21 2.51 -8.98
CA CYS A 436 12.26 3.62 -9.02
C CYS A 436 11.12 3.38 -10.02
N TRP A 437 11.44 3.03 -11.26
CA TRP A 437 10.43 2.93 -12.32
C TRP A 437 9.56 1.69 -12.16
N THR A 438 10.13 0.58 -11.68
CA THR A 438 9.34 -0.63 -11.40
C THR A 438 8.26 -0.33 -10.35
N TRP A 439 8.63 0.23 -9.20
CA TRP A 439 7.65 0.50 -8.15
C TRP A 439 6.71 1.66 -8.49
N THR A 440 7.17 2.68 -9.21
CA THR A 440 6.31 3.76 -9.72
C THR A 440 5.22 3.21 -10.65
N PHE A 441 5.58 2.30 -11.55
CA PHE A 441 4.62 1.65 -12.45
C PHE A 441 3.57 0.87 -11.65
N VAL A 442 4.00 0.10 -10.64
CA VAL A 442 3.07 -0.62 -9.75
C VAL A 442 2.15 0.39 -9.05
N ILE A 443 2.67 1.47 -8.45
CA ILE A 443 1.87 2.48 -7.72
C ILE A 443 0.80 3.12 -8.60
N ILE A 444 1.15 3.59 -9.80
CA ILE A 444 0.23 4.37 -10.64
C ILE A 444 -0.81 3.46 -11.31
N PHE A 445 -0.38 2.33 -11.89
CA PHE A 445 -1.27 1.49 -12.70
C PHE A 445 -1.95 0.37 -11.91
N LEU A 446 -1.34 -0.12 -10.83
CA LEU A 446 -1.84 -1.22 -10.01
C LEU A 446 -2.35 -0.75 -8.63
N HIS A 447 -2.63 0.55 -8.44
CA HIS A 447 -3.06 1.11 -7.15
C HIS A 447 -4.20 0.33 -6.47
N SER A 448 -5.25 0.00 -7.24
CA SER A 448 -6.43 -0.75 -6.75
C SER A 448 -6.09 -2.13 -6.21
N PHE A 449 -4.95 -2.70 -6.63
CA PHE A 449 -4.47 -4.02 -6.23
C PHE A 449 -3.43 -3.96 -5.11
N ILE A 450 -2.65 -2.89 -5.05
CA ILE A 450 -1.61 -2.69 -4.04
C ILE A 450 -2.20 -2.64 -2.62
N GLN A 451 -3.35 -2.01 -2.44
CA GLN A 451 -3.88 -1.74 -1.09
C GLN A 451 -4.07 -3.00 -0.21
N PRO A 452 -4.70 -4.09 -0.68
CA PRO A 452 -4.76 -5.33 0.09
C PRO A 452 -3.39 -6.01 0.23
N ILE A 453 -2.52 -5.89 -0.79
CA ILE A 453 -1.17 -6.48 -0.77
C ILE A 453 -0.26 -5.83 0.26
N ILE A 454 -0.33 -4.50 0.43
CA ILE A 454 0.48 -3.78 1.43
C ILE A 454 0.26 -4.39 2.81
N SER A 455 -0.99 -4.73 3.18
CA SER A 455 -1.26 -5.33 4.49
C SER A 455 -0.58 -6.69 4.65
N VAL A 456 -0.67 -7.57 3.64
CA VAL A 456 -0.04 -8.90 3.66
C VAL A 456 1.49 -8.79 3.68
N LEU A 457 2.05 -7.95 2.80
CA LEU A 457 3.49 -7.73 2.75
C LEU A 457 4.01 -7.05 4.01
N THR A 458 3.20 -6.24 4.68
CA THR A 458 3.62 -5.64 5.95
C THR A 458 3.62 -6.65 7.08
N PHE A 459 2.65 -7.56 7.14
CA PHE A 459 2.69 -8.68 8.07
C PHE A 459 3.94 -9.54 7.85
N LEU A 460 4.24 -9.85 6.58
CA LEU A 460 5.46 -10.58 6.22
C LEU A 460 6.72 -9.81 6.64
N LYS A 461 6.81 -8.50 6.33
CA LYS A 461 7.89 -7.61 6.74
C LYS A 461 8.09 -7.60 8.26
N GLY A 462 7.01 -7.43 9.03
CA GLY A 462 7.08 -7.36 10.50
C GLY A 462 7.54 -8.69 11.13
N THR A 463 7.03 -9.81 10.61
CA THR A 463 7.42 -11.15 11.07
C THR A 463 8.89 -11.43 10.75
N LEU A 464 9.30 -11.12 9.51
CA LEU A 464 10.66 -11.33 9.06
C LEU A 464 11.64 -10.40 9.82
N PHE A 465 11.24 -9.15 10.10
CA PHE A 465 12.05 -8.24 10.90
C PHE A 465 12.27 -8.76 12.33
N THR A 466 11.20 -9.21 12.98
CA THR A 466 11.28 -9.75 14.33
C THR A 466 12.24 -10.94 14.37
N GLY A 467 12.15 -11.83 13.37
CA GLY A 467 13.11 -12.91 13.19
C GLY A 467 14.55 -12.42 13.02
N THR A 468 14.78 -11.41 12.16
CA THR A 468 16.13 -10.84 11.98
C THR A 468 16.68 -10.22 13.26
N VAL A 469 15.86 -9.49 14.03
CA VAL A 469 16.29 -8.86 15.28
C VAL A 469 16.68 -9.92 16.32
N VAL A 470 15.91 -11.01 16.45
CA VAL A 470 16.27 -12.11 17.35
C VAL A 470 17.61 -12.72 16.94
N VAL A 471 17.81 -12.99 15.65
CA VAL A 471 19.05 -13.60 15.16
C VAL A 471 20.24 -12.63 15.34
N THR A 472 20.10 -11.35 15.02
CA THR A 472 21.18 -10.37 15.19
C THR A 472 21.48 -10.10 16.67
N LEU A 473 20.50 -10.17 17.57
CA LEU A 473 20.77 -10.11 19.01
C LEU A 473 21.62 -11.30 19.47
N LEU A 474 21.29 -12.52 19.03
CA LEU A 474 22.07 -13.72 19.36
C LEU A 474 23.51 -13.64 18.84
N VAL A 475 23.70 -13.07 17.64
CA VAL A 475 25.04 -12.82 17.09
C VAL A 475 25.75 -11.72 17.88
N GLY A 476 25.06 -10.63 18.21
CA GLY A 476 25.60 -9.52 19.00
C GLY A 476 26.09 -9.94 20.39
N LEU A 477 25.39 -10.88 21.03
CA LEU A 477 25.82 -11.47 22.31
C LEU A 477 27.15 -12.24 22.21
N LYS A 478 27.55 -12.69 21.01
CA LYS A 478 28.84 -13.36 20.78
C LYS A 478 29.95 -12.38 20.40
N VAL A 479 29.64 -11.36 19.61
CA VAL A 479 30.65 -10.38 19.12
C VAL A 479 31.04 -9.38 20.21
N GLN A 480 30.06 -8.83 20.94
CA GLN A 480 30.24 -7.90 22.06
C GLN A 480 31.19 -6.73 21.80
N ASN A 481 30.97 -5.98 20.72
CA ASN A 481 31.74 -4.76 20.51
C ASN A 481 31.48 -3.72 21.63
N PRO A 482 32.52 -2.99 22.06
CA PRO A 482 32.36 -1.94 23.07
C PRO A 482 31.56 -0.76 22.51
N VAL A 483 30.53 -0.34 23.25
CA VAL A 483 29.67 0.80 22.89
C VAL A 483 30.09 2.03 23.68
N THR A 484 30.50 3.07 22.97
CA THR A 484 30.78 4.40 23.52
C THR A 484 29.54 5.28 23.44
N ASN A 485 29.32 6.14 24.44
CA ASN A 485 28.18 7.05 24.49
C ASN A 485 28.69 8.49 24.60
N ASP A 486 28.29 9.35 23.66
CA ASP A 486 28.58 10.79 23.69
C ASP A 486 27.27 11.59 23.62
N TYR A 487 26.96 12.33 24.69
CA TYR A 487 25.77 13.17 24.76
C TYR A 487 25.89 14.44 23.90
N LYS A 488 27.09 14.81 23.44
CA LYS A 488 27.27 15.98 22.55
C LYS A 488 26.62 15.75 21.19
N ALA A 489 26.56 14.51 20.72
CA ALA A 489 25.95 14.12 19.45
C ALA A 489 24.46 13.71 19.60
N ILE A 490 23.80 14.03 20.73
CA ILE A 490 22.40 13.64 20.96
C ILE A 490 21.43 14.24 19.92
N GLY A 491 21.76 15.40 19.36
CA GLY A 491 20.89 16.12 18.44
C GLY A 491 20.61 15.37 17.14
N ASP A 492 21.60 14.65 16.58
CA ASP A 492 21.42 13.88 15.35
C ASP A 492 20.50 12.67 15.59
N SER A 493 20.67 12.01 16.75
CA SER A 493 19.76 10.95 17.20
C SER A 493 18.35 11.48 17.47
N PHE A 494 18.22 12.72 17.95
CA PHE A 494 16.94 13.40 18.16
C PHE A 494 16.21 13.68 16.85
N LEU A 495 16.85 14.31 15.88
CA LEU A 495 16.25 14.57 14.56
C LEU A 495 15.85 13.28 13.86
N MET A 496 16.73 12.27 13.89
CA MET A 496 16.41 10.99 13.27
C MET A 496 15.25 10.28 13.98
N SER A 497 15.09 10.47 15.30
CA SER A 497 13.94 9.95 16.05
C SER A 497 12.61 10.54 15.57
N THR A 498 12.57 11.84 15.25
CA THR A 498 11.33 12.48 14.80
C THR A 498 10.90 11.99 13.42
N ILE A 499 11.86 11.78 12.51
CA ILE A 499 11.61 11.18 11.18
C ILE A 499 11.18 9.72 11.33
N ALA A 500 11.90 8.95 12.14
CA ALA A 500 11.66 7.53 12.34
C ALA A 500 10.23 7.23 12.82
N LEU A 501 9.68 8.07 13.69
CA LEU A 501 8.34 7.84 14.28
C LEU A 501 7.20 8.64 13.64
N GLY A 502 7.46 9.73 12.92
CA GLY A 502 6.39 10.66 12.49
C GLY A 502 5.70 10.36 11.15
N GLY A 503 6.08 9.31 10.42
CA GLY A 503 5.45 8.95 9.13
C GLY A 503 3.96 8.58 9.23
N LEU A 504 3.44 8.34 10.44
CA LEU A 504 2.08 7.86 10.66
C LEU A 504 0.99 8.90 10.28
N MET A 505 1.26 10.17 10.51
CA MET A 505 0.32 11.28 10.30
C MET A 505 -0.09 11.44 8.83
N ASN A 506 0.85 11.17 7.93
CA ASN A 506 0.62 11.19 6.49
C ASN A 506 -0.26 10.02 6.00
N VAL A 507 -0.42 8.96 6.80
CA VAL A 507 -1.18 7.76 6.43
C VAL A 507 -2.52 7.65 7.19
N MET A 508 -2.62 8.28 8.37
CA MET A 508 -3.82 8.26 9.19
C MET A 508 -5.11 8.66 8.46
N PRO A 509 -5.17 9.71 7.61
CA PRO A 509 -6.42 10.11 6.95
C PRO A 509 -6.90 9.05 5.96
N LEU A 510 -5.97 8.39 5.26
CA LEU A 510 -6.27 7.26 4.37
C LEU A 510 -6.90 6.09 5.14
N MET A 511 -6.43 5.80 6.34
CA MET A 511 -6.96 4.72 7.18
C MET A 511 -8.29 5.10 7.82
N PHE A 512 -8.39 6.33 8.31
CA PHE A 512 -9.58 6.91 8.92
C PHE A 512 -10.76 6.90 7.94
N SER A 513 -10.48 7.04 6.63
CA SER A 513 -11.49 6.96 5.58
C SER A 513 -12.26 5.62 5.51
N LYS A 514 -11.76 4.57 6.17
CA LYS A 514 -12.39 3.25 6.18
C LYS A 514 -13.26 2.97 7.41
N LEU A 515 -13.22 3.87 8.40
CA LEU A 515 -13.93 3.72 9.66
C LEU A 515 -15.38 4.17 9.54
N LYS A 516 -16.30 3.47 10.21
CA LYS A 516 -17.58 4.06 10.57
C LYS A 516 -17.34 4.96 11.78
N GLN A 517 -17.99 6.10 11.79
CA GLN A 517 -17.82 7.13 12.82
C GLN A 517 -18.60 6.77 14.09
N THR A 518 -18.25 5.63 14.68
CA THR A 518 -18.80 5.13 15.96
C THR A 518 -17.72 5.14 17.02
N ARG A 519 -18.11 5.32 18.29
CA ARG A 519 -17.18 5.45 19.42
C ARG A 519 -16.21 4.25 19.52
N ASP A 520 -16.73 3.04 19.44
CA ASP A 520 -15.94 1.82 19.60
C ASP A 520 -14.93 1.63 18.46
N GLU A 521 -15.32 1.97 17.23
CA GLU A 521 -14.41 1.90 16.07
C GLU A 521 -13.26 2.91 16.16
N ILE A 522 -13.53 4.11 16.69
CA ILE A 522 -12.51 5.15 16.88
C ILE A 522 -11.55 4.79 18.02
N ILE A 523 -12.07 4.22 19.12
CA ILE A 523 -11.22 3.70 20.20
C ILE A 523 -10.35 2.55 19.67
N GLY A 524 -10.95 1.60 18.95
CA GLY A 524 -10.22 0.47 18.35
C GLY A 524 -9.14 0.94 17.35
N PHE A 525 -9.43 1.98 16.57
CA PHE A 525 -8.46 2.63 15.69
C PHE A 525 -7.27 3.21 16.47
N ASN A 526 -7.52 4.03 17.49
CA ASN A 526 -6.45 4.63 18.31
C ASN A 526 -5.61 3.56 19.01
N VAL A 527 -6.24 2.52 19.55
CA VAL A 527 -5.52 1.39 20.18
C VAL A 527 -4.66 0.65 19.17
N ALA A 528 -5.17 0.38 17.97
CA ALA A 528 -4.39 -0.29 16.92
C ALA A 528 -3.17 0.54 16.50
N LEU A 529 -3.32 1.86 16.35
CA LEU A 529 -2.22 2.78 16.03
C LEU A 529 -1.19 2.86 17.16
N PHE A 530 -1.65 2.97 18.41
CA PHE A 530 -0.78 2.99 19.60
C PHE A 530 0.03 1.70 19.71
N LEU A 531 -0.60 0.54 19.54
CA LEU A 531 0.08 -0.76 19.56
C LEU A 531 1.09 -0.89 18.41
N GLY A 532 0.74 -0.40 17.22
CA GLY A 532 1.64 -0.38 16.05
C GLY A 532 2.89 0.47 16.32
N LEU A 533 2.71 1.70 16.81
CA LEU A 533 3.81 2.60 17.18
C LEU A 533 4.69 1.99 18.27
N THR A 534 4.08 1.43 19.32
CA THR A 534 4.80 0.80 20.45
C THR A 534 5.65 -0.39 19.97
N THR A 535 5.09 -1.23 19.09
CA THR A 535 5.81 -2.36 18.50
C THR A 535 7.02 -1.88 17.70
N CYS A 536 6.85 -0.84 16.88
CA CYS A 536 7.96 -0.24 16.13
C CYS A 536 9.06 0.31 17.04
N VAL A 537 8.69 0.96 18.14
CA VAL A 537 9.67 1.50 19.11
C VAL A 537 10.49 0.39 19.73
N ILE A 538 9.84 -0.67 20.22
CA ILE A 538 10.52 -1.83 20.81
C ILE A 538 11.48 -2.45 19.79
N LEU A 539 11.00 -2.72 18.58
CA LEU A 539 11.81 -3.35 17.54
C LEU A 539 12.98 -2.46 17.09
N ASN A 540 12.78 -1.14 16.97
CA ASN A 540 13.85 -0.20 16.62
C ASN A 540 14.94 -0.11 17.70
N ILE A 541 14.55 -0.12 18.99
CA ILE A 541 15.51 -0.14 20.11
C ILE A 541 16.34 -1.42 20.08
N LEU A 542 15.67 -2.58 19.95
CA LEU A 542 16.34 -3.88 19.89
C LEU A 542 17.25 -4.00 18.66
N TRP A 543 16.80 -3.47 17.52
CA TRP A 543 17.59 -3.40 16.29
C TRP A 543 18.86 -2.58 16.48
N CYS A 544 18.74 -1.35 16.97
CA CYS A 544 19.87 -0.47 17.23
C CYS A 544 20.88 -1.08 18.20
N TRP A 545 20.40 -1.74 19.27
CA TRP A 545 21.26 -2.49 20.18
C TRP A 545 22.00 -3.60 19.42
N SER A 546 21.28 -4.44 18.67
CA SER A 546 21.89 -5.56 17.94
C SER A 546 22.97 -5.10 16.96
N ILE A 547 22.75 -3.98 16.27
CA ILE A 547 23.73 -3.41 15.34
C ILE A 547 24.96 -2.90 16.07
N LEU A 548 24.80 -2.14 17.15
CA LEU A 548 25.94 -1.63 17.94
C LEU A 548 26.77 -2.76 18.57
N ALA A 549 26.14 -3.89 18.89
CA ALA A 549 26.85 -5.05 19.42
C ALA A 549 27.69 -5.79 18.36
N ILE A 550 27.31 -5.71 17.07
CA ILE A 550 27.99 -6.42 15.96
C ILE A 550 28.94 -5.51 15.16
N VAL A 551 28.53 -4.27 14.89
CA VAL A 551 29.22 -3.34 13.99
C VAL A 551 29.96 -2.30 14.84
N PRO A 552 31.27 -2.10 14.64
CA PRO A 552 32.01 -1.09 15.39
C PRO A 552 31.55 0.33 15.01
N GLN A 553 31.46 1.22 16.01
CA GLN A 553 31.05 2.61 15.82
C GLN A 553 32.04 3.38 14.94
N ARG A 554 33.34 3.25 15.23
CA ARG A 554 34.44 3.94 14.53
C ARG A 554 35.35 2.96 13.79
N SER A 555 35.97 3.41 12.71
CA SER A 555 36.99 2.62 12.02
C SER A 555 38.26 2.54 12.86
N THR A 556 38.79 1.33 13.10
CA THR A 556 40.08 1.15 13.76
C THR A 556 41.20 1.47 12.78
N CYS A 557 41.80 2.64 12.90
CA CYS A 557 43.10 2.94 12.30
C CYS A 557 44.18 2.49 13.29
N LEU A 558 45.09 1.62 12.86
CA LEU A 558 46.29 1.32 13.65
C LEU A 558 47.11 2.62 13.74
N SER A 559 47.07 3.30 14.89
CA SER A 559 48.04 4.35 15.18
C SER A 559 49.31 3.69 15.68
N ASN A 560 50.45 4.14 15.14
CA ASN A 560 51.82 3.71 15.42
C ASN A 560 52.22 3.62 16.91
N ASN A 561 51.72 2.62 17.64
CA ASN A 561 52.30 2.13 18.89
C ASN A 561 52.85 0.72 18.68
N LEU A 562 53.57 0.52 17.57
CA LEU A 562 54.51 -0.59 17.45
C LEU A 562 55.72 -0.20 18.30
N ASN A 563 55.99 -0.99 19.33
CA ASN A 563 57.13 -0.87 20.24
C ASN A 563 58.41 -0.39 19.53
N GLU A 564 59.13 0.51 20.20
CA GLU A 564 60.37 1.17 19.76
C GLU A 564 61.45 0.23 19.19
N SER A 565 61.36 -1.09 19.42
CA SER A 565 62.27 -2.10 18.89
C SER A 565 62.09 -2.43 17.40
N ILE A 566 60.95 -2.12 16.77
CA ILE A 566 60.71 -2.43 15.33
C ILE A 566 61.03 -1.24 14.42
N GLN A 567 61.16 -0.04 14.99
CA GLN A 567 61.39 1.21 14.26
C GLN A 567 62.75 1.23 13.53
N MET A 568 63.73 0.52 14.05
CA MET A 568 65.07 0.44 13.46
C MET A 568 65.10 -0.42 12.18
N VAL A 569 64.20 -1.40 12.04
CA VAL A 569 64.09 -2.23 10.82
C VAL A 569 63.27 -1.53 9.75
N PHE A 570 62.27 -0.71 10.14
CA PHE A 570 61.40 0.00 9.19
C PHE A 570 62.06 1.22 8.54
N ASN A 571 63.03 1.86 9.20
CA ASN A 571 63.74 3.03 8.66
C ASN A 571 64.68 2.71 7.47
N LEU A 572 64.96 1.43 7.19
CA LEU A 572 65.75 0.99 6.04
C LEU A 572 64.91 0.75 4.77
N LEU A 573 63.58 0.81 4.86
CA LEU A 573 62.67 0.59 3.73
C LEU A 573 61.84 1.85 3.44
N ASN A 574 62.44 2.75 2.64
CA ASN A 574 61.83 3.81 1.84
C ASN A 574 60.65 4.61 2.46
N GLU A 575 60.99 5.84 2.82
CA GLU A 575 60.20 6.91 3.44
C GLU A 575 59.11 7.55 2.54
N SER A 576 58.57 6.85 1.54
CA SER A 576 57.60 7.44 0.58
C SER A 576 56.28 6.70 0.37
N GLN A 577 55.99 5.61 1.11
CA GLN A 577 54.73 4.86 0.92
C GLN A 577 53.86 4.63 2.16
N ILE A 578 54.21 5.14 3.34
CA ILE A 578 53.42 4.88 4.56
C ILE A 578 52.82 6.18 5.12
N LYS A 579 51.99 6.86 4.33
CA LYS A 579 50.89 7.64 4.92
C LYS A 579 49.84 6.64 5.38
N GLY A 580 49.70 6.49 6.70
CA GLY A 580 48.91 5.49 7.41
C GLY A 580 47.73 4.91 6.61
N GLN A 581 47.92 3.71 6.09
CA GLN A 581 46.82 2.91 5.57
C GLN A 581 45.99 2.43 6.76
N CYS A 582 44.88 3.11 7.05
CA CYS A 582 43.83 2.51 7.87
C CYS A 582 43.38 1.22 7.16
N ILE A 583 43.51 0.08 7.83
CA ILE A 583 42.91 -1.17 7.39
C ILE A 583 41.43 -0.88 7.16
N TYR A 584 40.94 -1.22 5.97
CA TYR A 584 39.62 -0.89 5.42
C TYR A 584 38.48 -1.63 6.18
N SER A 585 38.34 -1.38 7.48
CA SER A 585 37.34 -2.05 8.32
C SER A 585 35.96 -1.42 8.12
N PRO A 586 34.90 -2.24 7.95
CA PRO A 586 33.52 -1.76 7.94
C PRO A 586 33.14 -1.20 9.32
N SER A 587 32.61 0.02 9.36
CA SER A 587 32.15 0.71 10.59
C SER A 587 30.91 1.56 10.31
N LEU A 588 30.19 1.95 11.38
CA LEU A 588 29.03 2.84 11.27
C LEU A 588 29.42 4.23 10.76
N GLN A 589 30.50 4.82 11.29
CA GLN A 589 31.03 6.11 10.82
C GLN A 589 31.35 6.10 9.32
N ARG A 590 31.86 4.98 8.81
CA ARG A 590 32.13 4.86 7.37
C ARG A 590 30.85 4.80 6.55
N ALA A 591 29.85 4.05 7.02
CA ALA A 591 28.57 3.98 6.34
C ALA A 591 27.92 5.37 6.29
N GLU A 592 28.00 6.11 7.39
CA GLU A 592 27.53 7.48 7.52
C GLU A 592 28.20 8.42 6.49
N LEU A 593 29.53 8.44 6.42
CA LEU A 593 30.29 9.28 5.49
C LEU A 593 30.01 8.95 4.00
N ASN A 594 29.62 7.72 3.70
CA ASN A 594 29.31 7.29 2.34
C ASN A 594 27.82 7.35 1.99
N GLY A 595 26.96 7.71 2.95
CA GLY A 595 25.50 7.64 2.78
C GLY A 595 25.00 6.21 2.56
N GLU A 596 25.69 5.21 3.13
CA GLU A 596 25.28 3.81 3.11
C GLU A 596 24.31 3.53 4.28
N ILE A 597 23.32 2.66 4.05
CA ILE A 597 22.47 2.14 5.12
C ILE A 597 23.28 1.28 6.10
N SER A 598 22.91 1.30 7.38
CA SER A 598 23.59 0.60 8.49
C SER A 598 23.78 -0.91 8.29
N THR A 599 23.01 -1.50 7.41
CA THR A 599 23.02 -2.94 7.12
C THR A 599 24.09 -3.34 6.11
N VAL A 600 24.64 -2.39 5.35
CA VAL A 600 25.78 -2.62 4.46
C VAL A 600 27.03 -3.03 5.25
N PRO A 601 27.50 -2.28 6.28
CA PRO A 601 28.64 -2.72 7.07
C PRO A 601 28.35 -3.99 7.86
N LEU A 602 27.11 -4.19 8.34
CA LEU A 602 26.70 -5.45 8.99
C LEU A 602 26.90 -6.64 8.05
N SER A 603 26.38 -6.56 6.83
CA SER A 603 26.49 -7.64 5.83
C SER A 603 27.94 -7.96 5.51
N LYS A 604 28.77 -6.91 5.32
CA LYS A 604 30.21 -7.06 5.06
C LYS A 604 30.94 -7.78 6.20
N ILE A 605 30.60 -7.48 7.46
CA ILE A 605 31.18 -8.15 8.64
C ILE A 605 30.76 -9.61 8.70
N LEU A 606 29.47 -9.90 8.51
CA LEU A 606 28.94 -11.27 8.59
C LEU A 606 29.41 -12.16 7.42
N GLU A 607 29.84 -11.57 6.31
CA GLU A 607 30.43 -12.27 5.17
C GLU A 607 31.94 -12.50 5.31
N THR A 608 32.60 -11.87 6.29
CA THR A 608 34.03 -12.05 6.55
C THR A 608 34.33 -13.45 7.11
N ASP A 609 35.55 -13.96 6.87
CA ASP A 609 35.96 -15.32 7.23
C ASP A 609 35.76 -15.66 8.72
N ASP A 610 35.88 -14.67 9.61
CA ASP A 610 35.72 -14.83 11.06
C ASP A 610 34.30 -15.24 11.49
N TYR A 611 33.29 -15.00 10.64
CA TYR A 611 31.88 -15.25 10.95
C TYR A 611 31.17 -16.15 9.94
N LYS A 612 31.92 -17.03 9.24
CA LYS A 612 31.38 -17.95 8.21
C LYS A 612 30.10 -18.70 8.61
N PHE A 613 29.97 -19.08 9.89
CA PHE A 613 28.77 -19.75 10.40
C PHE A 613 27.49 -18.90 10.23
N PHE A 614 27.60 -17.58 10.19
CA PHE A 614 26.47 -16.64 10.11
C PHE A 614 26.22 -16.07 8.71
N GLN A 615 26.84 -16.60 7.65
CA GLN A 615 26.62 -16.09 6.27
C GLN A 615 25.14 -16.13 5.85
N TYR A 616 24.39 -17.15 6.29
CA TYR A 616 22.95 -17.22 6.05
C TYR A 616 22.18 -16.07 6.69
N VAL A 617 22.68 -15.52 7.80
CA VAL A 617 22.10 -14.36 8.49
C VAL A 617 22.25 -13.10 7.64
N SER A 618 23.41 -12.88 7.01
CA SER A 618 23.62 -11.77 6.07
C SER A 618 22.56 -11.80 4.96
N PHE A 619 22.36 -12.97 4.34
CA PHE A 619 21.36 -13.14 3.30
C PHE A 619 19.92 -12.87 3.79
N ILE A 620 19.53 -13.40 4.95
CA ILE A 620 18.18 -13.16 5.52
C ILE A 620 17.98 -11.68 5.81
N VAL A 621 18.99 -11.00 6.37
CA VAL A 621 18.94 -9.56 6.66
C VAL A 621 18.84 -8.75 5.37
N GLN A 622 19.61 -9.08 4.32
CA GLN A 622 19.51 -8.40 3.03
C GLN A 622 18.14 -8.60 2.37
N LEU A 623 17.63 -9.84 2.35
CA LEU A 623 16.31 -10.17 1.83
C LEU A 623 15.21 -9.41 2.57
N PHE A 624 15.32 -9.32 3.90
CA PHE A 624 14.44 -8.52 4.73
C PHE A 624 14.39 -7.07 4.29
N ILE A 625 15.55 -6.43 4.17
CA ILE A 625 15.66 -5.00 3.85
C ILE A 625 15.06 -4.73 2.47
N VAL A 626 15.36 -5.59 1.49
CA VAL A 626 14.79 -5.49 0.14
C VAL A 626 13.26 -5.50 0.19
N ILE A 627 12.65 -6.48 0.86
CA ILE A 627 11.19 -6.56 1.00
C ILE A 627 10.66 -5.34 1.77
N SER A 628 11.32 -4.99 2.87
CA SER A 628 10.91 -3.93 3.79
C SER A 628 10.88 -2.55 3.12
N ILE A 629 11.92 -2.19 2.38
CA ILE A 629 12.02 -0.90 1.69
C ILE A 629 11.01 -0.85 0.54
N SER A 630 10.85 -1.93 -0.23
CA SER A 630 9.85 -1.99 -1.31
C SER A 630 8.43 -1.75 -0.79
N VAL A 631 8.06 -2.37 0.34
CA VAL A 631 6.75 -2.14 0.98
C VAL A 631 6.60 -0.70 1.46
N SER A 632 7.66 -0.12 2.04
CA SER A 632 7.64 1.25 2.55
C SER A 632 7.52 2.26 1.40
N PHE A 633 8.25 2.06 0.30
CA PHE A 633 8.15 2.85 -0.92
C PHE A 633 6.76 2.78 -1.53
N MET A 634 6.16 1.58 -1.65
CA MET A 634 4.78 1.44 -2.13
C MET A 634 3.76 2.14 -1.24
N THR A 635 3.95 2.08 0.09
CA THR A 635 3.03 2.69 1.05
C THR A 635 3.08 4.22 0.97
N MET A 636 4.27 4.82 1.09
CA MET A 636 4.42 6.28 0.99
C MET A 636 4.14 6.79 -0.43
N GLY A 637 4.47 6.02 -1.46
CA GLY A 637 4.17 6.34 -2.84
C GLY A 637 2.67 6.33 -3.14
N SER A 638 1.93 5.40 -2.53
CA SER A 638 0.46 5.39 -2.59
C SER A 638 -0.15 6.59 -1.88
N ALA A 639 0.40 6.99 -0.73
CA ALA A 639 -0.02 8.20 -0.03
C ALA A 639 0.23 9.46 -0.88
N LEU A 640 1.42 9.58 -1.49
CA LEU A 640 1.75 10.68 -2.39
C LEU A 640 0.81 10.72 -3.61
N HIS A 641 0.60 9.58 -4.27
CA HIS A 641 -0.34 9.49 -5.39
C HIS A 641 -1.76 9.92 -5.00
N HIS A 642 -2.22 9.52 -3.81
CA HIS A 642 -3.53 9.91 -3.28
C HIS A 642 -3.62 11.42 -2.98
N THR A 643 -2.56 12.01 -2.41
CA THR A 643 -2.48 13.45 -2.15
C THR A 643 -2.51 14.25 -3.45
N ILE A 644 -1.74 13.83 -4.47
CA ILE A 644 -1.74 14.45 -5.80
C ILE A 644 -3.14 14.38 -6.42
N LYS A 645 -3.81 13.23 -6.31
CA LYS A 645 -5.17 13.07 -6.82
C LYS A 645 -6.12 14.07 -6.15
N GLY A 646 -6.02 14.24 -4.83
CA GLY A 646 -6.80 15.24 -4.09
C GLY A 646 -6.52 16.67 -4.54
N VAL A 647 -5.26 17.02 -4.81
CA VAL A 647 -4.87 18.33 -5.34
C VAL A 647 -5.41 18.55 -6.76
N VAL A 648 -5.31 17.56 -7.65
CA VAL A 648 -5.88 17.67 -9.00
C VAL A 648 -7.40 17.78 -8.96
N ASP A 649 -8.04 17.07 -8.02
CA ASP A 649 -9.48 17.10 -7.84
C ASP A 649 -9.99 18.46 -7.34
N SER A 650 -9.24 19.16 -6.48
CA SER A 650 -9.63 20.49 -6.01
C SER A 650 -9.60 21.55 -7.12
N PHE A 651 -8.69 21.43 -8.09
CA PHE A 651 -8.68 22.27 -9.31
C PHE A 651 -9.83 21.96 -10.28
N TRP A 652 -10.43 20.78 -10.16
CA TRP A 652 -11.40 20.27 -11.11
C TRP A 652 -12.85 20.29 -10.57
N ASN A 653 -13.11 20.96 -9.44
CA ASN A 653 -14.46 21.13 -8.91
C ASN A 653 -15.35 21.79 -9.98
N PRO A 654 -16.32 21.06 -10.57
CA PRO A 654 -17.31 21.72 -11.40
C PRO A 654 -18.18 22.56 -10.47
N THR A 655 -18.35 23.84 -10.76
CA THR A 655 -19.56 24.54 -10.33
C THR A 655 -20.76 23.69 -10.79
N ILE A 656 -21.79 23.56 -9.96
CA ILE A 656 -22.99 22.75 -10.23
C ILE A 656 -23.66 23.14 -11.58
N GLU A 657 -23.43 24.38 -12.04
CA GLU A 657 -23.82 24.90 -13.36
C GLU A 657 -23.09 24.24 -14.56
N ALA A 658 -21.86 23.75 -14.36
CA ALA A 658 -21.10 23.05 -15.40
C ALA A 658 -21.58 21.60 -15.58
N GLU A 659 -21.98 20.90 -14.52
CA GLU A 659 -22.51 19.53 -14.61
C GLU A 659 -23.91 19.47 -15.24
N THR A 660 -24.76 20.47 -14.99
CA THR A 660 -26.09 20.57 -15.61
C THR A 660 -26.03 20.90 -17.10
N SER A 661 -24.98 21.59 -17.56
CA SER A 661 -24.73 21.83 -18.99
C SER A 661 -24.03 20.65 -19.69
N LEU A 662 -23.12 19.95 -19.01
CA LEU A 662 -22.44 18.74 -19.53
C LEU A 662 -23.31 17.48 -19.59
N THR A 663 -24.40 17.40 -18.82
CA THR A 663 -25.38 16.30 -18.94
C THR A 663 -26.27 16.42 -20.17
N LYS A 664 -26.33 17.61 -20.79
CA LYS A 664 -27.14 17.88 -21.99
C LYS A 664 -26.48 17.41 -23.30
N TYR A 665 -25.15 17.22 -23.29
CA TYR A 665 -24.35 16.73 -24.42
C TYR A 665 -23.56 15.52 -23.92
N GLY A 666 -23.62 14.36 -24.58
CA GLY A 666 -23.07 13.06 -24.11
C GLY A 666 -21.54 12.94 -23.83
N ASN A 667 -20.86 14.01 -23.41
CA ASN A 667 -19.41 14.13 -23.20
C ASN A 667 -18.91 13.77 -21.80
N ILE A 668 -19.78 13.24 -20.92
CA ILE A 668 -19.40 12.80 -19.56
C ILE A 668 -18.23 11.80 -19.58
N PHE A 669 -18.24 10.88 -20.55
CA PHE A 669 -17.18 9.87 -20.67
C PHE A 669 -15.82 10.49 -21.05
N GLN A 670 -15.83 11.55 -21.88
CA GLN A 670 -14.62 12.26 -22.29
C GLN A 670 -14.04 13.07 -21.12
N TYR A 671 -14.90 13.74 -20.34
CA TYR A 671 -14.50 14.48 -19.14
C TYR A 671 -13.85 13.58 -18.07
N ILE A 672 -14.47 12.43 -17.77
CA ILE A 672 -13.92 11.46 -16.81
C ILE A 672 -12.58 10.88 -17.30
N THR A 673 -12.46 10.64 -18.61
CA THR A 673 -11.22 10.09 -19.20
C THR A 673 -10.09 11.09 -19.16
N VAL A 674 -10.34 12.36 -19.50
CA VAL A 674 -9.34 13.45 -19.44
C VAL A 674 -8.86 13.66 -18.00
N ARG A 675 -9.78 13.71 -17.01
CA ARG A 675 -9.42 13.85 -15.59
C ARG A 675 -8.46 12.75 -15.13
N ARG A 676 -8.75 11.49 -15.48
CA ARG A 676 -7.87 10.35 -15.12
C ARG A 676 -6.50 10.45 -15.79
N ILE A 677 -6.44 10.87 -17.06
CA ILE A 677 -5.17 11.03 -17.78
C ILE A 677 -4.32 12.12 -17.11
N ILE A 678 -4.91 13.26 -16.76
CA ILE A 678 -4.22 14.37 -16.07
C ILE A 678 -3.67 13.89 -14.71
N GLN A 679 -4.47 13.20 -13.90
CA GLN A 679 -4.02 12.63 -12.62
C GLN A 679 -2.81 11.71 -12.78
N CYS A 680 -2.80 10.85 -13.82
CA CYS A 680 -1.66 9.99 -14.13
C CYS A 680 -0.42 10.79 -14.56
N ILE A 681 -0.59 11.82 -15.39
CA ILE A 681 0.52 12.67 -15.86
C ILE A 681 1.18 13.40 -14.68
N PHE A 682 0.39 14.04 -13.80
CA PHE A 682 0.94 14.72 -12.62
C PHE A 682 1.67 13.75 -11.68
N SER A 683 1.12 12.54 -11.50
CA SER A 683 1.78 11.50 -10.72
C SER A 683 3.12 11.10 -11.33
N LEU A 684 3.16 10.85 -12.66
CA LEU A 684 4.40 10.52 -13.37
C LEU A 684 5.44 11.64 -13.27
N ILE A 685 5.04 12.90 -13.38
CA ILE A 685 5.95 14.05 -13.22
C ILE A 685 6.59 14.02 -11.83
N ILE A 686 5.80 13.86 -10.77
CA ILE A 686 6.33 13.89 -9.40
C ILE A 686 7.25 12.68 -9.13
N PHE A 687 6.89 11.48 -9.57
CA PHE A 687 7.80 10.32 -9.45
C PHE A 687 9.06 10.47 -10.33
N SER A 688 8.99 11.20 -11.45
CA SER A 688 10.16 11.56 -12.25
C SER A 688 11.09 12.52 -11.49
N ILE A 689 10.54 13.44 -10.69
CA ILE A 689 11.34 14.30 -9.80
C ILE A 689 12.05 13.46 -8.73
N VAL A 690 11.35 12.50 -8.10
CA VAL A 690 11.95 11.55 -7.14
C VAL A 690 13.13 10.82 -7.78
N PHE A 691 12.94 10.27 -8.99
CA PHE A 691 14.01 9.61 -9.74
C PHE A 691 15.17 10.56 -10.09
N GLY A 692 14.87 11.77 -10.54
CA GLY A 692 15.87 12.78 -10.91
C GLY A 692 16.76 13.13 -9.73
N ILE A 693 16.18 13.45 -8.57
CA ILE A 693 16.94 13.79 -7.35
C ILE A 693 17.80 12.60 -6.90
N ALA A 694 17.24 11.38 -6.92
CA ALA A 694 17.98 10.18 -6.55
C ALA A 694 19.20 9.93 -7.46
N MET A 695 19.07 10.20 -8.77
CA MET A 695 20.18 10.08 -9.73
C MET A 695 21.20 11.22 -9.62
N SER A 696 20.76 12.44 -9.29
CA SER A 696 21.64 13.61 -9.18
C SER A 696 22.58 13.52 -7.98
N ASN A 697 22.13 12.97 -6.85
CA ASN A 697 22.98 12.78 -5.67
C ASN A 697 22.78 11.38 -5.06
N PRO A 698 23.43 10.33 -5.62
CA PRO A 698 23.21 8.95 -5.20
C PRO A 698 23.77 8.65 -3.79
N LYS A 699 24.66 9.50 -3.27
CA LYS A 699 25.17 9.43 -1.88
C LYS A 699 24.37 10.31 -0.91
N GLY A 700 23.42 11.08 -1.40
CA GLY A 700 22.64 12.04 -0.63
C GLY A 700 21.60 11.41 0.32
N PHE A 701 21.59 10.08 0.47
CA PHE A 701 20.60 9.36 1.30
C PHE A 701 20.47 9.97 2.70
N LYS A 702 21.60 10.13 3.41
CA LYS A 702 21.65 10.68 4.76
C LYS A 702 21.15 12.12 4.80
N SER A 703 21.76 12.99 3.99
CA SER A 703 21.41 14.43 3.95
C SER A 703 19.93 14.65 3.61
N ILE A 704 19.39 13.93 2.63
CA ILE A 704 17.97 14.07 2.25
C ILE A 704 17.05 13.55 3.36
N LEU A 705 17.38 12.42 3.99
CA LEU A 705 16.56 11.85 5.05
C LEU A 705 16.60 12.69 6.33
N GLU A 706 17.79 12.98 6.83
CA GLU A 706 18.03 13.61 8.14
C GLU A 706 17.95 15.13 8.17
N GLN A 707 18.10 15.83 7.04
CA GLN A 707 18.05 17.30 7.02
C GLN A 707 16.76 17.79 6.36
N ALA A 708 16.45 17.30 5.16
CA ALA A 708 15.24 17.74 4.46
C ALA A 708 13.99 17.02 4.99
N GLY A 709 14.08 15.69 5.18
CA GLY A 709 12.99 14.89 5.71
C GLY A 709 12.56 15.30 7.12
N SER A 710 13.52 15.50 8.04
CA SER A 710 13.24 16.00 9.40
C SER A 710 12.56 17.36 9.35
N LEU A 711 13.14 18.30 8.62
CA LEU A 711 12.66 19.68 8.59
C LEU A 711 11.21 19.75 8.13
N PHE A 712 10.88 19.14 6.99
CA PHE A 712 9.51 19.20 6.47
C PHE A 712 8.51 18.46 7.37
N GLN A 713 8.89 17.30 7.90
CA GLN A 713 8.03 16.53 8.81
C GLN A 713 7.84 17.25 10.16
N ASN A 714 8.88 17.89 10.68
CA ASN A 714 8.82 18.67 11.92
C ASN A 714 8.03 19.97 11.73
N ILE A 715 8.09 20.63 10.56
CA ILE A 715 7.24 21.79 10.22
C ILE A 715 5.76 21.35 10.13
N GLU A 716 5.49 20.22 9.49
CA GLU A 716 4.15 19.63 9.39
C GLU A 716 3.51 19.46 10.78
N MET A 717 4.27 18.89 11.71
CA MET A 717 3.82 18.52 13.06
C MET A 717 3.86 19.68 14.05
N GLY A 718 4.89 20.50 14.00
CA GLY A 718 5.12 21.58 14.96
C GLY A 718 4.32 22.84 14.67
N ILE A 719 4.08 23.15 13.39
CA ILE A 719 3.38 24.37 12.97
C ILE A 719 1.96 24.04 12.53
N PHE A 720 1.81 23.25 11.46
CA PHE A 720 0.50 23.09 10.83
C PHE A 720 -0.47 22.27 11.69
N LEU A 721 -0.03 21.13 12.21
CA LEU A 721 -0.87 20.33 13.09
C LEU A 721 -1.24 21.10 14.37
N ALA A 722 -0.29 21.83 14.96
CA ALA A 722 -0.57 22.66 16.14
C ALA A 722 -1.66 23.71 15.88
N ILE A 723 -1.60 24.40 14.72
CA ILE A 723 -2.63 25.36 14.31
C ILE A 723 -3.98 24.66 14.08
N MET A 724 -3.97 23.48 13.45
CA MET A 724 -5.19 22.69 13.25
C MET A 724 -5.83 22.29 14.59
N ILE A 725 -5.05 21.79 15.54
CA ILE A 725 -5.52 21.43 16.89
C ILE A 725 -6.09 22.66 17.61
N TYR A 726 -5.38 23.79 17.56
CA TYR A 726 -5.84 25.04 18.16
C TYR A 726 -7.18 25.50 17.57
N LYS A 727 -7.35 25.44 16.25
CA LYS A 727 -8.61 25.83 15.60
C LYS A 727 -9.76 24.88 15.91
N VAL A 728 -9.48 23.58 15.92
CA VAL A 728 -10.45 22.52 16.24
C VAL A 728 -10.91 22.58 17.70
N THR A 729 -10.09 23.13 18.60
CA THR A 729 -10.46 23.35 20.02
C THR A 729 -11.17 24.68 20.27
N ALA A 730 -11.20 25.60 19.29
CA ALA A 730 -11.92 26.86 19.37
C ALA A 730 -13.46 26.67 19.36
N THR A 731 -14.18 27.73 19.76
CA THR A 731 -15.64 27.69 20.04
C THR A 731 -16.52 27.29 18.86
N GLU A 732 -16.09 27.56 17.62
CA GLU A 732 -16.82 27.17 16.39
C GLU A 732 -17.00 25.65 16.29
N TYR A 733 -15.94 24.89 16.56
CA TYR A 733 -15.91 23.43 16.42
C TYR A 733 -16.34 22.70 17.70
N ARG A 734 -16.51 23.40 18.82
CA ARG A 734 -16.96 22.81 20.08
C ARG A 734 -18.43 22.36 20.04
N ARG A 735 -19.19 22.80 19.03
CA ARG A 735 -20.61 22.46 18.86
C ARG A 735 -20.83 21.02 18.37
N TYR A 736 -19.83 20.42 17.74
CA TYR A 736 -19.96 19.05 17.23
C TYR A 736 -19.84 18.04 18.37
N VAL A 737 -20.88 17.24 18.59
CA VAL A 737 -20.85 16.13 19.53
C VAL A 737 -20.04 15.00 18.91
N LEU A 738 -18.80 14.85 19.37
CA LEU A 738 -17.93 13.78 18.89
C LEU A 738 -18.29 12.42 19.51
N PRO A 739 -18.19 11.30 18.75
CA PRO A 739 -18.33 9.96 19.28
C PRO A 739 -17.26 9.63 20.33
N PHE A 740 -16.04 10.14 20.13
CA PHE A 740 -14.95 10.02 21.08
C PHE A 740 -14.37 11.41 21.40
N GLN A 741 -14.62 11.86 22.63
CA GLN A 741 -14.11 13.12 23.17
C GLN A 741 -12.90 12.85 24.05
N LEU A 742 -11.82 13.60 23.83
CA LEU A 742 -10.67 13.58 24.75
C LEU A 742 -11.06 14.25 26.07
N PRO A 743 -10.60 13.72 27.21
CA PRO A 743 -10.92 14.31 28.50
C PRO A 743 -10.24 15.68 28.66
N GLN A 744 -10.89 16.62 29.36
CA GLN A 744 -10.46 18.02 29.43
C GLN A 744 -9.03 18.21 29.96
N TRP A 745 -8.62 17.39 30.93
CA TRP A 745 -7.26 17.41 31.46
C TRP A 745 -6.22 17.01 30.42
N PHE A 746 -6.59 16.20 29.42
CA PHE A 746 -5.69 15.75 28.37
C PHE A 746 -5.44 16.85 27.34
N ILE A 747 -6.41 17.76 27.14
CA ILE A 747 -6.29 18.89 26.20
C ILE A 747 -5.14 19.83 26.59
N THR A 748 -4.78 19.94 27.88
CA THR A 748 -3.65 20.78 28.30
C THR A 748 -2.31 20.30 27.72
N PHE A 749 -2.17 18.99 27.43
CA PHE A 749 -0.98 18.42 26.81
C PHE A 749 -0.82 18.78 25.32
N GLN A 750 -1.81 19.43 24.69
CA GLN A 750 -1.71 19.83 23.28
C GLN A 750 -0.51 20.75 23.01
N TRP A 751 -0.09 21.54 24.00
CA TRP A 751 1.04 22.46 23.89
C TRP A 751 2.41 21.77 23.82
N ILE A 752 2.51 20.51 24.25
CA ILE A 752 3.75 19.74 24.15
C ILE A 752 4.17 19.53 22.69
N ILE A 753 3.20 19.30 21.80
CA ILE A 753 3.44 19.05 20.37
C ILE A 753 4.18 20.22 19.69
N PRO A 754 3.64 21.47 19.68
CA PRO A 754 4.33 22.59 19.06
C PRO A 754 5.65 22.94 19.73
N ILE A 755 5.79 22.75 21.04
CA ILE A 755 7.07 23.00 21.74
C ILE A 755 8.13 22.00 21.27
N TYR A 756 7.79 20.71 21.27
CA TYR A 756 8.73 19.65 20.92
C TYR A 756 9.15 19.71 19.44
N PHE A 757 8.18 19.73 18.52
CA PHE A 757 8.49 19.77 17.09
C PHE A 757 8.96 21.15 16.65
N GLY A 758 8.53 22.24 17.29
CA GLY A 758 9.07 23.58 17.06
C GLY A 758 10.55 23.68 17.44
N PHE A 759 10.95 23.09 18.58
CA PHE A 759 12.36 22.94 18.92
C PHE A 759 13.12 22.13 17.86
N ALA A 760 12.52 21.04 17.35
CA ALA A 760 13.13 20.25 16.28
C ALA A 760 13.34 21.04 14.99
N VAL A 761 12.37 21.87 14.57
CA VAL A 761 12.52 22.77 13.42
C VAL A 761 13.66 23.77 13.62
N ILE A 762 13.75 24.39 14.80
CA ILE A 762 14.83 25.34 15.11
C ILE A 762 16.18 24.63 15.06
N TYR A 763 16.27 23.42 15.62
CA TYR A 763 17.48 22.62 15.61
C TYR A 763 17.88 22.17 14.19
N ASP A 764 16.91 21.75 13.35
CA ASP A 764 17.13 21.44 11.93
C ASP A 764 17.72 22.64 11.19
N ILE A 765 17.12 23.83 11.34
CA ILE A 765 17.61 25.06 10.69
C ILE A 765 19.02 25.40 11.17
N TYR A 766 19.26 25.34 12.48
CA TYR A 766 20.59 25.58 13.05
C TYR A 766 21.63 24.60 12.46
N HIS A 767 21.30 23.31 12.43
CA HIS A 767 22.19 22.27 11.92
C HIS A 767 22.49 22.44 10.43
N ILE A 768 21.47 22.75 9.62
CA ILE A 768 21.63 23.04 8.18
C ILE A 768 22.54 24.27 7.98
N VAL A 769 22.24 25.39 8.65
CA VAL A 769 23.02 26.63 8.53
C VAL A 769 24.46 26.41 8.97
N TRP A 770 24.68 25.73 10.10
CA TRP A 770 26.02 25.43 10.61
C TRP A 770 26.82 24.55 9.64
N HIS A 771 26.18 23.55 9.05
CA HIS A 771 26.82 22.69 8.05
C HIS A 771 27.17 23.45 6.76
N TYR A 772 26.38 24.44 6.34
CA TYR A 772 26.68 25.24 5.15
C TYR A 772 27.74 26.32 5.39
N LEU A 773 27.90 26.78 6.63
CA LEU A 773 28.92 27.78 7.00
C LEU A 773 30.32 27.19 7.18
N LYS A 774 30.43 25.87 7.34
CA LYS A 774 31.68 25.12 7.49
C LYS A 774 32.10 24.50 6.16
#